data_AF-A0A3N5XV36-F1
#
_entry.id   AF-A0A3N5XV36-F1
#
_cell.length_a   1.000
_cell.length_b   1.000
_cell.length_c   1.000
_cell.angle_alpha   90.00
_cell.angle_beta   90.00
_cell.angle_gamma   90.00
#
_symmetry.space_group_name_H-M   'P 1'
#
loop_
_entity.id
_entity.type
_entity.pdbx_description
1 polymer ?
#
loop_
_entity_poly.entity_id
_entity_poly.type
_entity_poly.pdbx_seq_one_letter_code
_entity_poly.pdbx_strand_id
1 'polypeptide(L)'
;ATMRSPFFKEDLPRIIPVIHPDLSDSGKMDNVLELLALNGRSIEHSLMMMIPEAFGDKYVISQDKRAFYEFHATIMEPWDGPAAVVFSDGARVGCILDRNGLRPARYCITKSGTVVFASETGVLDIPPEDILQKGRLGPGKIFMVDLCENRILYDHEVKSRLSRTKPYRRWLEKNRIELKGLFQVPVPVSIEQESLTRRFKIFGYTLEDIFRIILPQAENAQEPIGSMGNDTPLAVLSNEPQLLFNYFKQIFAQVTNPPIDPYRENIVMSLMSYIGREGNLLEESPGHCHQLMLPHPILTDDDIAALRNAKIKDFTCTTLSLLFPVAEGRAGLIRALEALEEAAVKSIDEGAAILIMSDRGVNHEYAAIPSLLAVSAVHHHLIRKKKRHLAGLIIETGEAREVMHCAALIGFGASGINPYLAYECVCDLKANGHLPADMSVEQAIENFITAIKKGVLKIMSKMGISTLRSYRGAQIFEAVGLKSAFIDACFPQTPSPIEGAGLEEIAQETIDRHRAAFDAAASCGLASGSTFQYRKNGEKHLFGPEAIVALQKAVRSGDYASFKAYSGIINDNARNLCTIRALFSFKKGSPVPLEEVEPVDAIVKRFVSSAMSFGSISKEAHETMAIAMNRLGAESNSGEGGEDEARFTPAADGVSKNSRVKQVASARFGVT
;
A
#
# COMPACT_ATOMS: atom_id res chain seq x y z
N ALA A 1 24.34 -9.98 18.13
CA ALA A 1 22.89 -9.98 18.37
C ALA A 1 22.54 -8.82 19.30
N THR A 2 21.55 -8.02 18.95
CA THR A 2 21.07 -6.85 19.72
C THR A 2 20.12 -7.25 20.85
N MET A 3 19.35 -8.33 20.66
CA MET A 3 18.46 -8.84 21.70
C MET A 3 19.23 -9.48 22.85
N ARG A 4 18.95 -9.03 24.08
CA ARG A 4 19.55 -9.52 25.32
C ARG A 4 18.49 -9.56 26.42
N SER A 5 18.55 -10.56 27.28
CA SER A 5 17.60 -10.71 28.38
C SER A 5 18.33 -11.08 29.67
N PRO A 6 18.06 -10.37 30.78
CA PRO A 6 18.57 -10.78 32.08
C PRO A 6 17.90 -12.06 32.61
N PHE A 7 16.73 -12.43 32.09
CA PHE A 7 15.96 -13.62 32.48
C PHE A 7 16.39 -14.86 31.71
N PHE A 8 16.49 -14.77 30.38
CA PHE A 8 16.87 -15.91 29.54
C PHE A 8 18.38 -16.14 29.45
N LYS A 9 19.21 -15.11 29.70
CA LYS A 9 20.68 -15.19 29.72
C LYS A 9 21.26 -16.02 28.55
N GLU A 10 21.83 -17.18 28.84
CA GLU A 10 22.50 -18.07 27.88
C GLU A 10 21.52 -18.93 27.06
N ASP A 11 20.25 -19.03 27.47
CA ASP A 11 19.22 -19.81 26.78
C ASP A 11 18.57 -19.03 25.62
N LEU A 12 18.75 -17.71 25.54
CA LEU A 12 18.15 -16.88 24.49
C LEU A 12 18.44 -17.39 23.05
N PRO A 13 19.65 -17.86 22.70
CA PRO A 13 19.90 -18.46 21.39
C PRO A 13 19.07 -19.70 21.08
N ARG A 14 18.60 -20.45 22.09
CA ARG A 14 17.74 -21.64 21.92
C ARG A 14 16.31 -21.26 21.53
N ILE A 15 15.87 -20.04 21.87
CA ILE A 15 14.53 -19.52 21.59
C ILE A 15 14.44 -18.95 20.16
N ILE A 16 15.58 -18.65 19.53
CA ILE A 16 15.62 -18.07 18.18
C ILE A 16 15.56 -19.19 17.12
N PRO A 17 14.66 -19.13 16.12
CA PRO A 17 13.72 -18.04 15.83
C PRO A 17 12.47 -18.07 16.73
N VAL A 18 12.10 -16.90 17.28
CA VAL A 18 10.91 -16.75 18.14
C VAL A 18 9.63 -17.06 17.35
N ILE A 19 9.55 -16.55 16.12
CA ILE A 19 8.39 -16.73 15.24
C ILE A 19 8.63 -17.98 14.41
N HIS A 20 7.78 -19.00 14.61
CA HIS A 20 7.81 -20.19 13.78
C HIS A 20 7.09 -19.92 12.44
N PRO A 21 7.68 -20.23 11.27
CA PRO A 21 7.10 -19.88 9.97
C PRO A 21 5.71 -20.50 9.74
N ASP A 22 5.54 -21.75 10.19
CA ASP A 22 4.35 -22.57 9.94
C ASP A 22 3.15 -22.26 10.84
N LEU A 23 3.31 -21.37 11.82
CA LEU A 23 2.19 -20.98 12.68
C LEU A 23 1.24 -20.00 11.97
N SER A 24 -0.03 -20.04 12.40
CA SER A 24 -1.01 -19.01 12.05
C SER A 24 -0.56 -17.64 12.54
N ASP A 25 -1.17 -16.59 12.01
CA ASP A 25 -1.01 -15.21 12.51
C ASP A 25 -1.13 -15.11 14.04
N SER A 26 -2.14 -15.77 14.61
CA SER A 26 -2.42 -15.81 16.04
C SER A 26 -1.34 -16.55 16.82
N GLY A 27 -0.82 -17.66 16.30
CA GLY A 27 0.30 -18.37 16.92
C GLY A 27 1.61 -17.58 16.87
N LYS A 28 1.86 -16.85 15.78
CA LYS A 28 3.02 -15.96 15.68
C LYS A 28 2.94 -14.79 16.66
N MET A 29 1.74 -14.24 16.85
CA MET A 29 1.47 -13.23 17.86
C MET A 29 1.69 -13.78 19.28
N ASP A 30 1.18 -14.98 19.56
CA ASP A 30 1.33 -15.64 20.86
C ASP A 30 2.82 -15.86 21.23
N ASN A 31 3.64 -16.33 20.29
CA ASN A 31 5.09 -16.49 20.51
C ASN A 31 5.78 -15.18 20.94
N VAL A 32 5.41 -14.05 20.33
CA VAL A 32 5.97 -12.75 20.68
C VAL A 32 5.44 -12.27 22.03
N LEU A 33 4.14 -12.46 22.30
CA LEU A 33 3.52 -12.12 23.57
C LEU A 33 4.17 -12.89 24.73
N GLU A 34 4.36 -14.20 24.56
CA GLU A 34 5.01 -15.08 25.52
C GLU A 34 6.45 -14.65 25.78
N LEU A 35 7.24 -14.38 24.73
CA LEU A 35 8.60 -13.87 24.87
C LEU A 35 8.66 -12.59 25.73
N LEU A 36 7.77 -11.65 25.47
CA LEU A 36 7.73 -10.37 26.18
C LEU A 36 7.31 -10.54 27.64
N ALA A 37 6.30 -11.37 27.89
CA ALA A 37 5.78 -11.66 29.22
C ALA A 37 6.81 -12.41 30.09
N LEU A 38 7.40 -13.48 29.57
CA LEU A 38 8.43 -14.28 30.26
C LEU A 38 9.73 -13.50 30.49
N ASN A 39 10.00 -12.47 29.69
CA ASN A 39 11.09 -11.51 29.91
C ASN A 39 10.78 -10.47 31.00
N GLY A 40 9.69 -10.61 31.76
CA GLY A 40 9.41 -9.82 32.95
C GLY A 40 8.52 -8.60 32.73
N ARG A 41 8.00 -8.36 31.51
CA ARG A 41 6.90 -7.40 31.32
C ARG A 41 5.59 -8.03 31.75
N SER A 42 4.67 -7.25 32.32
CA SER A 42 3.32 -7.77 32.57
C SER A 42 2.59 -8.02 31.25
N ILE A 43 1.63 -8.95 31.25
CA ILE A 43 0.90 -9.33 30.04
C ILE A 43 0.13 -8.13 29.46
N GLU A 44 -0.44 -7.27 30.30
CA GLU A 44 -1.11 -6.05 29.87
C GLU A 44 -0.15 -5.03 29.21
N HIS A 45 1.12 -4.98 29.65
CA HIS A 45 2.13 -4.09 29.06
C HIS A 45 2.49 -4.60 27.67
N SER A 46 2.79 -5.88 27.55
CA SER A 46 3.13 -6.53 26.28
C SER A 46 1.99 -6.36 25.26
N LEU A 47 0.75 -6.56 25.67
CA LEU A 47 -0.43 -6.34 24.82
C LEU A 47 -0.62 -4.87 24.42
N MET A 48 -0.40 -3.91 25.33
CA MET A 48 -0.47 -2.49 24.99
C MET A 48 0.65 -2.04 24.05
N MET A 49 1.78 -2.76 24.02
CA MET A 49 2.87 -2.54 23.07
C MET A 49 2.56 -3.14 21.69
N MET A 50 2.05 -4.38 21.65
CA MET A 50 1.72 -5.09 20.41
C MET A 50 0.44 -4.57 19.73
N ILE A 51 -0.60 -4.29 20.53
CA ILE A 51 -1.92 -3.80 20.09
C ILE A 51 -2.19 -2.41 20.72
N PRO A 52 -1.44 -1.37 20.34
CA PRO A 52 -1.61 -0.04 20.91
C PRO A 52 -2.93 0.60 20.46
N GLU A 53 -3.61 1.28 21.39
CA GLU A 53 -4.73 2.17 21.07
C GLU A 53 -4.32 3.19 19.99
N ALA A 54 -5.29 3.72 19.24
CA ALA A 54 -5.03 4.87 18.40
C ALA A 54 -4.52 6.06 19.25
N PHE A 55 -3.39 6.64 18.86
CA PHE A 55 -2.79 7.79 19.52
C PHE A 55 -2.21 8.74 18.47
N GLY A 56 -2.25 10.04 18.78
CA GLY A 56 -1.80 11.12 17.91
C GLY A 56 -2.33 12.46 18.39
N ASP A 57 -2.00 13.54 17.69
CA ASP A 57 -2.36 14.90 18.13
C ASP A 57 -3.87 15.14 18.16
N LYS A 58 -4.59 14.55 17.21
CA LYS A 58 -6.06 14.66 17.09
C LYS A 58 -6.79 13.80 18.13
N TYR A 59 -6.12 12.85 18.79
CA TYR A 59 -6.74 11.92 19.72
C TYR A 59 -6.65 12.44 21.15
N VAL A 60 -7.80 12.53 21.83
CA VAL A 60 -7.90 13.04 23.21
C VAL A 60 -7.52 11.93 24.19
N ILE A 61 -6.28 11.96 24.68
CA ILE A 61 -5.75 11.08 25.74
C ILE A 61 -4.88 11.88 26.71
N SER A 62 -4.63 11.31 27.90
CA SER A 62 -3.69 11.90 28.85
C SER A 62 -2.26 11.94 28.27
N GLN A 63 -1.49 12.95 28.68
CA GLN A 63 -0.10 13.11 28.22
C GLN A 63 0.79 11.93 28.61
N ASP A 64 0.59 11.36 29.81
CA ASP A 64 1.31 10.15 30.25
C ASP A 64 1.06 8.97 29.32
N LYS A 65 -0.21 8.75 28.93
CA LYS A 65 -0.59 7.66 28.04
C LYS A 65 -0.06 7.88 26.62
N ARG A 66 -0.12 9.13 26.13
CA ARG A 66 0.48 9.49 24.83
C ARG A 66 1.97 9.19 24.82
N ALA A 67 2.69 9.64 25.85
CA ALA A 67 4.12 9.39 26.00
C ALA A 67 4.45 7.89 26.11
N PHE A 68 3.60 7.10 26.78
CA PHE A 68 3.75 5.65 26.82
C PHE A 68 3.68 5.03 25.42
N TYR A 69 2.62 5.31 24.65
CA TYR A 69 2.49 4.70 23.31
C TYR A 69 3.53 5.24 22.33
N GLU A 70 3.87 6.52 22.44
CA GLU A 70 4.90 7.13 21.61
C GLU A 70 6.29 6.50 21.86
N PHE A 71 6.63 6.26 23.13
CA PHE A 71 7.88 5.55 23.47
C PHE A 71 7.87 4.11 22.94
N HIS A 72 6.79 3.36 23.13
CA HIS A 72 6.71 1.98 22.65
C HIS A 72 6.66 1.90 21.13
N ALA A 73 6.21 2.97 20.46
CA ALA A 73 6.22 3.05 19.01
C ALA A 73 7.62 3.10 18.38
N THR A 74 8.66 3.44 19.16
CA THR A 74 10.06 3.37 18.74
C THR A 74 10.68 1.98 18.93
N ILE A 75 9.96 1.07 19.61
CA ILE A 75 10.41 -0.28 19.95
C ILE A 75 9.72 -1.33 19.07
N MET A 76 8.41 -1.18 18.87
CA MET A 76 7.59 -2.17 18.18
C MET A 76 6.54 -1.52 17.29
N GLU A 77 6.44 -2.04 16.07
CA GLU A 77 5.33 -1.78 15.17
C GLU A 77 4.05 -2.48 15.65
N PRO A 78 2.86 -1.87 15.45
CA PRO A 78 1.59 -2.49 15.81
C PRO A 78 1.34 -3.76 15.01
N TRP A 79 0.81 -4.79 15.68
CA TRP A 79 0.22 -5.96 15.06
C TRP A 79 -1.24 -5.64 14.75
N ASP A 80 -1.47 -5.09 13.55
CA ASP A 80 -2.77 -4.55 13.14
C ASP A 80 -3.68 -5.61 12.51
N GLY A 81 -4.99 -5.35 12.54
CA GLY A 81 -6.02 -6.24 12.02
C GLY A 81 -7.17 -6.47 13.01
N PRO A 82 -8.29 -7.08 12.57
CA PRO A 82 -9.43 -7.34 13.45
C PRO A 82 -9.07 -8.33 14.56
N ALA A 83 -9.08 -7.88 15.82
CA ALA A 83 -8.65 -8.73 16.93
C ALA A 83 -9.46 -8.50 18.20
N ALA A 84 -9.95 -9.60 18.77
CA ALA A 84 -10.41 -9.68 20.15
C ALA A 84 -9.58 -10.74 20.86
N VAL A 85 -8.57 -10.30 21.60
CA VAL A 85 -7.55 -11.18 22.18
C VAL A 85 -7.89 -11.43 23.63
N VAL A 86 -8.30 -12.66 23.93
CA VAL A 86 -8.45 -13.17 25.30
C VAL A 86 -7.12 -13.77 25.72
N PHE A 87 -6.65 -13.42 26.92
CA PHE A 87 -5.33 -13.80 27.40
C PHE A 87 -5.37 -14.20 28.88
N SER A 88 -4.39 -14.99 29.30
CA SER A 88 -4.15 -15.28 30.71
C SER A 88 -2.68 -15.59 30.96
N ASP A 89 -2.16 -15.14 32.09
CA ASP A 89 -0.83 -15.49 32.62
C ASP A 89 -0.93 -16.49 33.81
N GLY A 90 -2.11 -17.08 34.03
CA GLY A 90 -2.42 -17.95 35.16
C GLY A 90 -2.80 -17.21 36.45
N ALA A 91 -2.41 -15.95 36.62
CA ALA A 91 -2.81 -15.10 37.75
C ALA A 91 -3.93 -14.12 37.38
N ARG A 92 -3.94 -13.70 36.12
CA ARG A 92 -4.86 -12.73 35.54
C ARG A 92 -5.48 -13.33 34.29
N VAL A 93 -6.71 -12.91 34.01
CA VAL A 93 -7.43 -13.27 32.79
C VAL A 93 -8.12 -12.03 32.26
N GLY A 94 -8.02 -11.77 30.96
CA GLY A 94 -8.57 -10.55 30.39
C GLY A 94 -8.79 -10.63 28.89
N CYS A 95 -9.28 -9.52 28.35
CA CYS A 95 -9.41 -9.32 26.92
C CYS A 95 -8.95 -7.91 26.54
N ILE A 96 -8.32 -7.79 25.38
CA ILE A 96 -8.03 -6.53 24.70
C ILE A 96 -8.64 -6.55 23.28
N LEU A 97 -9.15 -5.41 22.83
CA LEU A 97 -9.59 -5.22 21.44
C LEU A 97 -8.54 -4.49 20.61
N ASP A 98 -8.55 -4.75 19.31
CA ASP A 98 -7.82 -3.97 18.31
C ASP A 98 -8.21 -2.48 18.35
N ARG A 99 -7.35 -1.64 17.78
CA ARG A 99 -7.50 -0.18 17.80
C ARG A 99 -8.79 0.35 17.17
N ASN A 100 -9.41 -0.40 16.29
CA ASN A 100 -10.62 -0.05 15.54
C ASN A 100 -11.87 -0.74 16.13
N GLY A 101 -11.68 -1.76 16.99
CA GLY A 101 -12.77 -2.52 17.61
C GLY A 101 -13.56 -3.32 16.58
N LEU A 102 -12.86 -3.98 15.64
CA LEU A 102 -13.46 -4.66 14.49
C LEU A 102 -14.08 -6.01 14.85
N ARG A 103 -13.82 -6.52 16.06
CA ARG A 103 -14.42 -7.75 16.60
C ARG A 103 -15.32 -7.44 17.81
N PRO A 104 -16.45 -8.14 17.95
CA PRO A 104 -17.34 -7.93 19.08
C PRO A 104 -16.75 -8.58 20.34
N ALA A 105 -16.86 -7.86 21.46
CA ALA A 105 -16.39 -8.28 22.77
C ALA A 105 -17.38 -7.78 23.84
N ARG A 106 -18.11 -8.72 24.45
CA ARG A 106 -19.18 -8.45 25.42
C ARG A 106 -18.83 -9.11 26.75
N TYR A 107 -19.18 -8.44 27.84
CA TYR A 107 -18.99 -8.99 29.18
C TYR A 107 -20.24 -8.84 30.06
N CYS A 108 -20.43 -9.81 30.95
CA CYS A 108 -21.48 -9.83 31.97
C CYS A 108 -20.84 -10.13 33.32
N ILE A 109 -21.15 -9.33 34.32
CA ILE A 109 -20.70 -9.50 35.71
C ILE A 109 -21.93 -9.84 36.54
N THR A 110 -21.88 -10.93 37.28
CA THR A 110 -22.96 -11.35 38.19
C THR A 110 -22.75 -10.78 39.60
N LYS A 111 -23.81 -10.75 40.42
CA LYS A 111 -23.74 -10.37 41.83
C LYS A 111 -22.97 -11.41 42.65
N SER A 112 -22.98 -12.66 42.20
CA SER A 112 -22.14 -13.75 42.71
C SER A 112 -20.65 -13.59 42.40
N GLY A 113 -20.23 -12.59 41.61
CA GLY A 113 -18.83 -12.32 41.29
C GLY A 113 -18.27 -13.09 40.09
N THR A 114 -19.13 -13.78 39.32
CA THR A 114 -18.73 -14.43 38.08
C THR A 114 -18.64 -13.41 36.96
N VAL A 115 -17.54 -13.47 36.20
CA VAL A 115 -17.32 -12.62 35.03
C VAL A 115 -17.32 -13.49 33.79
N VAL A 116 -18.25 -13.22 32.88
CA VAL A 116 -18.39 -13.92 31.61
C VAL A 116 -17.99 -12.98 30.49
N PHE A 117 -17.03 -13.40 29.68
CA PHE A 117 -16.59 -12.69 28.47
C PHE A 117 -16.86 -13.56 27.24
N ALA A 118 -17.47 -12.97 26.21
CA ALA A 118 -17.76 -13.68 24.97
C ALA A 118 -17.90 -12.71 23.79
N SER A 119 -17.83 -13.25 22.56
CA SER A 119 -18.07 -12.47 21.34
C SER A 119 -19.52 -11.99 21.25
N GLU A 120 -20.46 -12.71 21.84
CA GLU A 120 -21.89 -12.41 21.82
C GLU A 120 -22.49 -12.39 23.23
N THR A 121 -23.63 -11.72 23.40
CA THR A 121 -24.41 -11.79 24.64
C THR A 121 -25.39 -12.95 24.60
N GLY A 122 -25.62 -13.61 25.74
CA GLY A 122 -26.59 -14.72 25.83
C GLY A 122 -25.99 -16.11 25.59
N VAL A 123 -24.65 -16.22 25.61
CA VAL A 123 -23.95 -17.52 25.51
C VAL A 123 -24.16 -18.43 26.72
N LEU A 124 -24.52 -17.85 27.87
CA LEU A 124 -24.85 -18.54 29.11
C LEU A 124 -26.19 -18.04 29.62
N ASP A 125 -26.99 -18.97 30.17
CA ASP A 125 -28.28 -18.67 30.79
C ASP A 125 -28.05 -18.16 32.22
N ILE A 126 -28.03 -16.84 32.37
CA ILE A 126 -27.83 -16.14 33.66
C ILE A 126 -29.14 -15.45 34.02
N PRO A 127 -29.76 -15.77 35.17
CA PRO A 127 -30.98 -15.12 35.62
C PRO A 127 -30.81 -13.59 35.68
N PRO A 128 -31.72 -12.79 35.10
CA PRO A 128 -31.60 -11.33 35.08
C PRO A 128 -31.39 -10.70 36.46
N GLU A 129 -31.94 -11.30 37.51
CA GLU A 129 -31.80 -10.90 38.90
C GLU A 129 -30.38 -11.06 39.47
N ASP A 130 -29.55 -11.96 38.94
CA ASP A 130 -28.14 -12.14 39.36
C ASP A 130 -27.20 -11.23 38.55
N ILE A 131 -27.68 -10.47 37.58
CA ILE A 131 -26.83 -9.63 36.75
C ILE A 131 -26.53 -8.32 37.49
N LEU A 132 -25.24 -8.06 37.73
CA LEU A 132 -24.76 -6.79 38.28
C LEU A 132 -24.52 -5.77 37.17
N GLN A 133 -23.83 -6.16 36.10
CA GLN A 133 -23.47 -5.27 35.00
C GLN A 133 -23.34 -6.02 33.68
N LYS A 134 -23.83 -5.43 32.59
CA LYS A 134 -23.50 -5.83 31.22
C LYS A 134 -22.73 -4.71 30.53
N GLY A 135 -21.71 -5.07 29.76
CA GLY A 135 -20.88 -4.11 29.04
C GLY A 135 -20.32 -4.66 27.74
N ARG A 136 -19.56 -3.81 27.06
CA ARG A 136 -18.81 -4.15 25.86
C ARG A 136 -17.44 -3.48 25.91
N LEU A 137 -16.44 -4.11 25.32
CA LEU A 137 -15.17 -3.43 25.06
C LEU A 137 -15.33 -2.55 23.82
N GLY A 138 -14.73 -1.36 23.90
CA GLY A 138 -14.60 -0.45 22.76
C GLY A 138 -13.22 -0.56 22.10
N PRO A 139 -13.00 0.20 21.01
CA PRO A 139 -11.74 0.18 20.28
C PRO A 139 -10.53 0.42 21.19
N GLY A 140 -9.56 -0.49 21.11
CA GLY A 140 -8.30 -0.47 21.87
C GLY A 140 -8.43 -0.69 23.38
N LYS A 141 -9.63 -0.96 23.91
CA LYS A 141 -9.88 -1.10 25.36
C LYS A 141 -9.39 -2.44 25.90
N ILE A 142 -8.96 -2.44 27.15
CA ILE A 142 -8.59 -3.63 27.92
C ILE A 142 -9.51 -3.81 29.13
N PHE A 143 -9.86 -5.06 29.43
CA PHE A 143 -10.62 -5.46 30.61
C PHE A 143 -10.01 -6.73 31.18
N MET A 144 -9.78 -6.78 32.49
CA MET A 144 -9.06 -7.89 33.13
C MET A 144 -9.60 -8.19 34.52
N VAL A 145 -9.46 -9.42 34.95
CA VAL A 145 -9.74 -9.89 36.31
C VAL A 145 -8.42 -10.37 36.90
N ASP A 146 -8.07 -9.86 38.07
CA ASP A 146 -6.93 -10.32 38.86
C ASP A 146 -7.44 -11.35 39.88
N LEU A 147 -7.04 -12.62 39.70
CA LEU A 147 -7.48 -13.74 40.54
C LEU A 147 -6.75 -13.78 41.88
N CYS A 148 -5.57 -13.15 41.97
CA CYS A 148 -4.82 -13.05 43.22
C CYS A 148 -5.44 -11.99 44.14
N GLU A 149 -5.83 -10.85 43.57
CA GLU A 149 -6.45 -9.74 44.31
C GLU A 149 -7.99 -9.83 44.38
N ASN A 150 -8.60 -10.80 43.70
CA ASN A 150 -10.06 -10.97 43.56
C ASN A 150 -10.77 -9.70 43.11
N ARG A 151 -10.21 -9.00 42.12
CA ARG A 151 -10.74 -7.71 41.65
C ARG A 151 -10.78 -7.58 40.14
N ILE A 152 -11.70 -6.74 39.68
CA ILE A 152 -11.86 -6.39 38.27
C ILE A 152 -11.07 -5.12 37.99
N LEU A 153 -10.23 -5.19 36.96
CA LEU A 153 -9.38 -4.12 36.47
C LEU A 153 -9.96 -3.57 35.17
N TYR A 154 -10.35 -2.30 35.22
CA TYR A 154 -10.87 -1.59 34.05
C TYR A 154 -9.76 -0.88 33.27
N ASP A 155 -10.04 -0.60 32.00
CA ASP A 155 -9.14 0.05 31.04
C ASP A 155 -8.35 1.24 31.60
N HIS A 156 -9.04 2.19 32.22
CA HIS A 156 -8.44 3.43 32.70
C HIS A 156 -7.42 3.17 33.82
N GLU A 157 -7.70 2.20 34.69
CA GLU A 157 -6.84 1.84 35.82
C GLU A 157 -5.56 1.16 35.31
N VAL A 158 -5.72 0.14 34.46
CA VAL A 158 -4.59 -0.61 33.87
C VAL A 158 -3.64 0.33 33.13
N LYS A 159 -4.20 1.16 32.23
CA LYS A 159 -3.41 2.05 31.37
C LYS A 159 -2.79 3.22 32.13
N SER A 160 -3.47 3.77 33.13
CA SER A 160 -2.92 4.85 33.96
C SER A 160 -1.78 4.33 34.84
N ARG A 161 -1.86 3.11 35.34
CA ARG A 161 -0.78 2.47 36.11
C ARG A 161 0.46 2.26 35.24
N LEU A 162 0.30 1.66 34.06
CA LEU A 162 1.41 1.37 33.16
C LEU A 162 2.06 2.63 32.60
N SER A 163 1.27 3.59 32.13
CA SER A 163 1.81 4.84 31.56
C SER A 163 2.63 5.68 32.55
N ARG A 164 2.50 5.42 33.85
CA ARG A 164 3.24 6.10 34.92
C ARG A 164 4.35 5.25 35.55
N THR A 165 4.57 4.03 35.07
CA THR A 165 5.58 3.10 35.63
C THR A 165 7.00 3.62 35.41
N LYS A 166 7.25 4.29 34.29
CA LYS A 166 8.53 4.94 33.97
C LYS A 166 8.29 6.38 33.50
N PRO A 167 9.31 7.26 33.58
CA PRO A 167 9.16 8.65 33.15
C PRO A 167 9.27 8.79 31.63
N TYR A 168 8.40 8.11 30.87
CA TYR A 168 8.42 8.04 29.40
C TYR A 168 8.43 9.43 28.75
N ARG A 169 7.65 10.36 29.30
CA ARG A 169 7.63 11.76 28.86
C ARG A 169 9.02 12.41 28.92
N ARG A 170 9.70 12.27 30.06
CA ARG A 170 11.05 12.83 30.25
C ARG A 170 12.07 12.15 29.35
N TRP A 171 11.87 10.86 29.03
CA TRP A 171 12.74 10.15 28.10
C TRP A 171 12.57 10.67 26.68
N LEU A 172 11.34 10.82 26.20
CA LEU A 172 11.03 11.39 24.89
C LEU A 172 11.56 12.83 24.76
N GLU A 173 11.24 13.71 25.70
CA GLU A 173 11.66 15.12 25.68
C GLU A 173 13.19 15.30 25.65
N LYS A 174 13.96 14.35 26.21
CA LYS A 174 15.43 14.45 26.30
C LYS A 174 16.18 13.73 25.19
N ASN A 175 15.65 12.64 24.66
CA ASN A 175 16.40 11.75 23.78
C ASN A 175 15.85 11.70 22.35
N ARG A 176 14.57 12.04 22.13
CA ARG A 176 13.97 12.07 20.79
C ARG A 176 14.74 13.04 19.90
N ILE A 177 15.10 12.57 18.71
CA ILE A 177 15.76 13.42 17.73
C ILE A 177 14.68 14.18 16.97
N GLU A 178 14.61 15.48 17.22
CA GLU A 178 13.87 16.43 16.40
C GLU A 178 14.88 17.31 15.67
N LEU A 179 15.04 17.06 14.37
CA LEU A 179 15.90 17.89 13.53
C LEU A 179 15.17 19.19 13.20
N LYS A 180 15.64 20.29 13.79
CA LYS A 180 15.23 21.64 13.39
C LYS A 180 15.60 21.85 11.92
N GLY A 181 14.62 22.21 11.09
CA GLY A 181 14.81 22.38 9.64
C GLY A 181 14.10 21.33 8.81
N LEU A 182 13.70 20.19 9.39
CA LEU A 182 12.87 19.21 8.67
C LEU A 182 11.43 19.69 8.54
N PHE A 183 10.81 19.36 7.40
CA PHE A 183 9.43 19.67 7.05
C PHE A 183 9.14 21.17 7.12
N GLN A 184 10.14 22.01 6.82
CA GLN A 184 9.94 23.44 6.62
C GLN A 184 9.29 23.71 5.27
N VAL A 185 8.86 24.96 5.09
CA VAL A 185 8.37 25.45 3.80
C VAL A 185 9.43 25.13 2.74
N PRO A 186 9.10 24.35 1.70
CA PRO A 186 10.08 23.90 0.71
C PRO A 186 10.72 25.10 0.00
N VAL A 187 12.03 25.08 -0.22
CA VAL A 187 12.71 26.10 -1.02
C VAL A 187 12.59 25.76 -2.51
N PRO A 188 12.28 26.73 -3.38
CA PRO A 188 12.28 26.52 -4.82
C PRO A 188 13.64 26.04 -5.35
N VAL A 189 13.63 24.99 -6.16
CA VAL A 189 14.83 24.44 -6.80
C VAL A 189 15.16 25.22 -8.07
N SER A 190 16.44 25.53 -8.30
CA SER A 190 16.90 26.15 -9.56
C SER A 190 16.93 25.12 -10.69
N ILE A 191 16.31 25.42 -11.83
CA ILE A 191 16.10 24.48 -12.95
C ILE A 191 16.87 24.93 -14.19
N GLU A 192 17.61 24.00 -14.78
CA GLU A 192 18.08 24.09 -16.17
C GLU A 192 17.18 23.21 -17.06
N GLN A 193 16.39 23.83 -17.94
CA GLN A 193 15.28 23.17 -18.66
C GLN A 193 15.76 22.04 -19.61
N GLU A 194 16.88 22.22 -20.30
CA GLU A 194 17.43 21.20 -21.21
C GLU A 194 17.88 19.95 -20.43
N SER A 195 18.49 20.16 -19.27
CA SER A 195 18.90 19.08 -18.35
C SER A 195 17.67 18.38 -17.76
N LEU A 196 16.60 19.12 -17.45
CA LEU A 196 15.36 18.58 -16.88
C LEU A 196 14.63 17.65 -17.85
N THR A 197 14.43 18.09 -19.10
CA THR A 197 13.73 17.27 -20.12
C THR A 197 14.47 15.95 -20.38
N ARG A 198 15.81 16.00 -20.37
CA ARG A 198 16.64 14.79 -20.50
C ARG A 198 16.44 13.84 -19.31
N ARG A 199 16.45 14.36 -18.08
CA ARG A 199 16.21 13.54 -16.88
C ARG A 199 14.81 12.93 -16.87
N PHE A 200 13.79 13.68 -17.28
CA PHE A 200 12.44 13.15 -17.46
C PHE A 200 12.42 11.94 -18.40
N LYS A 201 13.11 11.99 -19.55
CA LYS A 201 13.22 10.84 -20.44
C LYS A 201 13.89 9.63 -19.79
N ILE A 202 15.01 9.85 -19.08
CA ILE A 202 15.76 8.75 -18.44
C ILE A 202 14.89 8.01 -17.41
N PHE A 203 14.14 8.76 -16.60
CA PHE A 203 13.24 8.22 -15.58
C PHE A 203 11.83 7.89 -16.11
N GLY A 204 11.62 7.94 -17.43
CA GLY A 204 10.40 7.51 -18.11
C GLY A 204 9.18 8.40 -17.85
N TYR A 205 9.35 9.70 -17.63
CA TYR A 205 8.25 10.66 -17.53
C TYR A 205 7.68 10.96 -18.91
N THR A 206 6.36 11.00 -18.98
CA THR A 206 5.60 11.40 -20.17
C THR A 206 4.81 12.68 -19.90
N LEU A 207 4.35 13.34 -20.96
CA LEU A 207 3.42 14.47 -20.83
C LEU A 207 2.11 14.04 -20.13
N GLU A 208 1.68 12.80 -20.34
CA GLU A 208 0.52 12.26 -19.64
C GLU A 208 0.76 12.18 -18.13
N ASP A 209 1.91 11.70 -17.67
CA ASP A 209 2.25 11.66 -16.24
C ASP A 209 2.24 13.06 -15.62
N ILE A 210 2.85 14.03 -16.31
CA ILE A 210 2.97 15.41 -15.84
C ILE A 210 1.59 16.06 -15.72
N PHE A 211 0.79 16.04 -16.80
CA PHE A 211 -0.47 16.78 -16.85
C PHE A 211 -1.66 16.04 -16.24
N ARG A 212 -1.67 14.70 -16.23
CA ARG A 212 -2.76 13.91 -15.65
C ARG A 212 -2.51 13.54 -14.19
N ILE A 213 -1.26 13.38 -13.76
CA ILE A 213 -0.95 12.95 -12.40
C ILE A 213 -0.37 14.09 -11.56
N ILE A 214 0.78 14.64 -11.95
CA ILE A 214 1.52 15.60 -11.11
C ILE A 214 0.78 16.93 -10.99
N LEU A 215 0.26 17.46 -12.09
CA LEU A 215 -0.45 18.74 -12.11
C LEU A 215 -1.69 18.73 -11.18
N PRO A 216 -2.63 17.77 -11.26
CA PRO A 216 -3.76 17.71 -10.33
C PRO A 216 -3.36 17.53 -8.87
N GLN A 217 -2.27 16.79 -8.59
CA GLN A 217 -1.75 16.62 -7.24
C GLN A 217 -1.21 17.93 -6.65
N ALA A 218 -0.48 18.70 -7.45
CA ALA A 218 0.06 20.00 -7.08
C ALA A 218 -1.03 21.08 -6.96
N GLU A 219 -2.07 21.02 -7.80
CA GLU A 219 -3.16 22.00 -7.79
C GLU A 219 -4.20 21.71 -6.67
N ASN A 220 -4.67 20.47 -6.56
CA ASN A 220 -5.84 20.12 -5.75
C ASN A 220 -5.49 19.42 -4.42
N ALA A 221 -4.20 19.14 -4.16
CA ALA A 221 -3.75 18.35 -3.02
C ALA A 221 -4.47 16.97 -2.91
N GLN A 222 -4.80 16.40 -4.07
CA GLN A 222 -5.49 15.12 -4.24
C GLN A 222 -4.98 14.41 -5.50
N GLU A 223 -5.00 13.08 -5.47
CA GLU A 223 -4.73 12.30 -6.68
C GLU A 223 -5.83 12.51 -7.73
N PRO A 224 -5.50 12.40 -9.03
CA PRO A 224 -6.49 12.52 -10.09
C PRO A 224 -7.51 11.38 -10.03
N ILE A 225 -8.74 11.69 -10.46
CA ILE A 225 -9.81 10.71 -10.64
C ILE A 225 -9.93 10.40 -12.14
N GLY A 226 -9.93 9.12 -12.47
CA GLY A 226 -10.20 8.61 -13.82
C GLY A 226 -11.50 7.80 -13.88
N SER A 227 -11.86 7.33 -15.06
CA SER A 227 -13.01 6.44 -15.29
C SER A 227 -12.65 5.39 -16.35
N MET A 228 -13.55 4.41 -16.54
CA MET A 228 -13.34 3.20 -17.35
C MET A 228 -12.29 2.23 -16.76
N GLY A 229 -12.17 1.04 -17.37
CA GLY A 229 -11.20 0.03 -16.97
C GLY A 229 -9.83 0.27 -17.60
N ASN A 230 -8.79 -0.35 -17.03
CA ASN A 230 -7.47 -0.38 -17.66
C ASN A 230 -7.47 -1.40 -18.81
N ASP A 231 -7.32 -0.92 -20.03
CA ASP A 231 -7.29 -1.73 -21.25
C ASP A 231 -5.93 -1.74 -21.96
N THR A 232 -4.89 -1.22 -21.30
CA THR A 232 -3.48 -1.34 -21.72
C THR A 232 -2.94 -2.74 -21.44
N PRO A 233 -1.87 -3.17 -22.15
CA PRO A 233 -1.18 -4.41 -21.84
C PRO A 233 -0.64 -4.45 -20.41
N LEU A 234 -0.59 -5.66 -19.84
CA LEU A 234 0.24 -5.89 -18.66
C LEU A 234 1.69 -5.53 -18.98
N ALA A 235 2.45 -5.08 -17.97
CA ALA A 235 3.83 -4.61 -18.17
C ALA A 235 4.70 -5.60 -18.96
N VAL A 236 4.63 -6.88 -18.60
CA VAL A 236 5.35 -7.98 -19.29
C VAL A 236 4.92 -8.22 -20.76
N LEU A 237 3.75 -7.73 -21.17
CA LEU A 237 3.22 -7.85 -22.54
C LEU A 237 3.36 -6.55 -23.35
N SER A 238 3.81 -5.46 -22.72
CA SER A 238 4.04 -4.19 -23.40
C SER A 238 5.27 -4.28 -24.32
N ASN A 239 5.24 -3.52 -25.40
CA ASN A 239 6.40 -3.33 -26.28
C ASN A 239 7.22 -2.09 -25.89
N GLU A 240 6.71 -1.27 -24.96
CA GLU A 240 7.35 -0.07 -24.45
C GLU A 240 8.11 -0.38 -23.16
N PRO A 241 9.31 0.20 -22.93
CA PRO A 241 10.08 -0.02 -21.70
C PRO A 241 9.30 0.36 -20.44
N GLN A 242 8.99 -0.62 -19.59
CA GLN A 242 8.19 -0.40 -18.39
C GLN A 242 9.04 -0.01 -17.17
N LEU A 243 8.42 0.71 -16.23
CA LEU A 243 9.01 0.87 -14.90
C LEU A 243 8.74 -0.36 -14.06
N LEU A 244 9.68 -0.71 -13.18
CA LEU A 244 9.57 -1.89 -12.32
C LEU A 244 8.30 -1.84 -11.44
N PHE A 245 7.84 -0.65 -11.07
CA PHE A 245 6.59 -0.43 -10.33
C PHE A 245 5.36 -1.07 -11.01
N ASN A 246 5.32 -1.08 -12.34
CA ASN A 246 4.15 -1.53 -13.11
C ASN A 246 3.91 -3.05 -13.02
N TYR A 247 4.95 -3.80 -12.65
CA TYR A 247 4.89 -5.25 -12.44
C TYR A 247 4.24 -5.63 -11.10
N PHE A 248 4.15 -4.70 -10.15
CA PHE A 248 3.55 -4.94 -8.83
C PHE A 248 2.11 -4.45 -8.77
N LYS A 249 1.19 -5.29 -8.31
CA LYS A 249 -0.23 -4.97 -8.10
C LYS A 249 -0.55 -4.93 -6.61
N GLN A 250 -1.26 -3.89 -6.17
CA GLN A 250 -1.67 -3.75 -4.77
C GLN A 250 -2.62 -4.88 -4.39
N ILE A 251 -2.31 -5.59 -3.30
CA ILE A 251 -3.26 -6.55 -2.70
C ILE A 251 -4.24 -5.75 -1.85
N PHE A 252 -5.49 -6.21 -1.79
CA PHE A 252 -6.53 -5.62 -0.96
C PHE A 252 -7.32 -6.71 -0.25
N ALA A 253 -7.87 -6.36 0.91
CA ALA A 253 -8.62 -7.30 1.72
C ALA A 253 -10.00 -7.57 1.12
N GLN A 254 -10.40 -8.84 1.11
CA GLN A 254 -11.73 -9.27 0.72
C GLN A 254 -12.21 -10.32 1.72
N VAL A 255 -13.37 -10.08 2.35
CA VAL A 255 -14.04 -10.99 3.30
C VAL A 255 -13.29 -11.20 4.62
N THR A 256 -12.02 -11.60 4.58
CA THR A 256 -11.20 -11.98 5.75
C THR A 256 -11.06 -10.87 6.77
N ASN A 257 -10.82 -9.65 6.28
CA ASN A 257 -10.68 -8.44 7.07
C ASN A 257 -11.31 -7.26 6.31
N PRO A 258 -11.93 -6.30 7.01
CA PRO A 258 -12.52 -5.13 6.36
C PRO A 258 -11.43 -4.10 6.01
N PRO A 259 -11.53 -3.42 4.85
CA PRO A 259 -10.79 -2.20 4.61
C PRO A 259 -11.27 -1.06 5.52
N ILE A 260 -10.43 -0.05 5.72
CA ILE A 260 -10.72 1.15 6.53
C ILE A 260 -11.07 2.32 5.61
N ASP A 261 -11.91 3.24 6.09
CA ASP A 261 -12.19 4.51 5.42
C ASP A 261 -11.09 5.55 5.75
N PRO A 262 -10.18 5.89 4.82
CA PRO A 262 -9.06 6.78 5.09
C PRO A 262 -9.49 8.25 5.24
N TYR A 263 -10.74 8.58 4.91
CA TYR A 263 -11.31 9.92 5.01
C TYR A 263 -12.11 10.10 6.30
N ARG A 264 -13.06 9.19 6.57
CA ARG A 264 -13.95 9.28 7.75
C ARG A 264 -13.27 8.78 9.03
N GLU A 265 -12.44 7.75 8.91
CA GLU A 265 -11.73 7.12 10.03
C GLU A 265 -10.25 7.50 10.05
N ASN A 266 -9.88 8.61 9.42
CA ASN A 266 -8.49 9.08 9.35
C ASN A 266 -7.80 9.19 10.72
N ILE A 267 -8.58 9.44 11.80
CA ILE A 267 -8.06 9.62 13.16
C ILE A 267 -7.36 8.37 13.72
N VAL A 268 -7.71 7.17 13.25
CA VAL A 268 -7.05 5.92 13.66
C VAL A 268 -5.81 5.61 12.83
N MET A 269 -5.60 6.34 11.73
CA MET A 269 -4.49 6.10 10.82
C MET A 269 -3.30 7.02 11.09
N SER A 270 -2.09 6.58 10.75
CA SER A 270 -0.88 7.40 10.93
C SER A 270 0.22 7.06 9.92
N LEU A 271 0.80 8.12 9.35
CA LEU A 271 2.00 8.07 8.51
C LEU A 271 3.30 8.28 9.31
N MET A 272 3.19 8.47 10.62
CA MET A 272 4.33 8.72 11.48
C MET A 272 5.21 7.47 11.59
N SER A 273 6.52 7.67 11.52
CA SER A 273 7.54 6.62 11.65
C SER A 273 8.72 7.11 12.48
N TYR A 274 9.45 6.18 13.07
CA TYR A 274 10.75 6.43 13.70
C TYR A 274 11.84 5.77 12.86
N ILE A 275 12.96 6.48 12.69
CA ILE A 275 14.10 6.01 11.89
C ILE A 275 15.40 6.22 12.67
N GLY A 276 16.29 5.24 12.61
CA GLY A 276 17.57 5.25 13.29
C GLY A 276 17.96 3.87 13.78
N ARG A 277 18.87 3.83 14.76
CA ARG A 277 19.32 2.58 15.36
C ARG A 277 18.31 2.11 16.41
N GLU A 278 17.67 0.97 16.17
CA GLU A 278 16.75 0.37 17.13
C GLU A 278 17.52 -0.36 18.25
N GLY A 279 16.95 -0.31 19.45
CA GLY A 279 17.53 -0.88 20.67
C GLY A 279 17.18 -2.35 20.89
N ASN A 280 17.39 -2.81 22.12
CA ASN A 280 17.04 -4.16 22.55
C ASN A 280 15.54 -4.26 22.84
N LEU A 281 14.79 -4.99 22.03
CA LEU A 281 13.34 -5.21 22.17
C LEU A 281 12.90 -5.60 23.60
N LEU A 282 13.75 -6.34 24.32
CA LEU A 282 13.46 -6.90 25.64
C LEU A 282 13.74 -5.94 26.81
N GLU A 283 14.23 -4.73 26.56
CA GLU A 283 14.54 -3.75 27.60
C GLU A 283 13.80 -2.42 27.40
N GLU A 284 13.73 -1.62 28.46
CA GLU A 284 13.22 -0.26 28.42
C GLU A 284 14.30 0.69 28.93
N SER A 285 14.79 1.54 28.03
CA SER A 285 15.81 2.53 28.37
C SER A 285 15.57 3.83 27.62
N PRO A 286 16.07 4.98 28.14
CA PRO A 286 15.96 6.26 27.46
C PRO A 286 16.59 6.26 26.05
N GLY A 287 17.54 5.36 25.78
CA GLY A 287 18.18 5.26 24.47
C GLY A 287 17.25 4.74 23.36
N HIS A 288 16.15 4.05 23.70
CA HIS A 288 15.22 3.50 22.71
C HIS A 288 14.51 4.58 21.89
N CYS A 289 14.26 5.74 22.49
CA CYS A 289 13.67 6.88 21.80
C CYS A 289 14.71 7.80 21.15
N HIS A 290 16.00 7.44 21.14
CA HIS A 290 17.04 8.16 20.39
C HIS A 290 16.98 7.84 18.89
N GLN A 291 15.84 8.15 18.29
CA GLN A 291 15.53 7.95 16.89
C GLN A 291 14.94 9.25 16.33
N LEU A 292 15.09 9.45 15.02
CA LEU A 292 14.47 10.55 14.32
C LEU A 292 12.99 10.25 14.07
N MET A 293 12.13 11.12 14.59
CA MET A 293 10.71 11.06 14.32
C MET A 293 10.40 11.72 12.97
N LEU A 294 9.78 10.96 12.07
CA LEU A 294 9.22 11.48 10.82
C LEU A 294 7.69 11.51 10.93
N PRO A 295 7.03 12.67 10.76
CA PRO A 295 5.56 12.76 10.71
C PRO A 295 4.97 12.07 9.48
N HIS A 296 5.74 11.99 8.39
CA HIS A 296 5.39 11.27 7.16
C HIS A 296 6.66 10.88 6.38
N PRO A 297 6.58 9.91 5.45
CA PRO A 297 7.76 9.39 4.77
C PRO A 297 8.25 10.28 3.62
N ILE A 298 7.46 11.23 3.15
CA ILE A 298 7.82 12.08 2.00
C ILE A 298 8.69 13.25 2.46
N LEU A 299 9.90 13.38 1.91
CA LEU A 299 10.92 14.36 2.28
C LEU A 299 11.17 15.34 1.12
N THR A 300 11.48 16.59 1.43
CA THR A 300 11.90 17.61 0.47
C THR A 300 13.42 17.57 0.23
N ASP A 301 13.92 18.33 -0.75
CA ASP A 301 15.37 18.40 -1.00
C ASP A 301 16.11 19.06 0.18
N ASP A 302 15.46 20.04 0.82
CA ASP A 302 15.97 20.68 2.04
C ASP A 302 16.02 19.70 3.21
N ASP A 303 15.03 18.81 3.33
CA ASP A 303 15.04 17.76 4.35
C ASP A 303 16.25 16.84 4.20
N ILE A 304 16.54 16.43 2.96
CA ILE A 304 17.72 15.60 2.64
C ILE A 304 19.01 16.37 2.93
N ALA A 305 19.09 17.65 2.58
CA ALA A 305 20.24 18.50 2.89
C ALA A 305 20.44 18.66 4.41
N ALA A 306 19.36 18.86 5.17
CA ALA A 306 19.38 18.93 6.63
C ALA A 306 19.85 17.60 7.25
N LEU A 307 19.40 16.46 6.73
CA LEU A 307 19.85 15.13 7.16
C LEU A 307 21.33 14.90 6.88
N ARG A 308 21.83 15.30 5.70
CA ARG A 308 23.26 15.19 5.35
C ARG A 308 24.14 16.05 6.25
N ASN A 309 23.66 17.23 6.64
CA ASN A 309 24.40 18.18 7.47
C ASN A 309 24.20 17.98 8.98
N ALA A 310 23.32 17.06 9.39
CA ALA A 310 23.02 16.78 10.78
C ALA A 310 24.27 16.28 11.52
N LYS A 311 24.72 17.05 12.53
CA LYS A 311 25.82 16.66 13.43
C LYS A 311 25.27 16.26 14.78
N ILE A 312 24.60 15.11 14.83
CA ILE A 312 24.02 14.56 16.05
C ILE A 312 24.85 13.35 16.48
N LYS A 313 25.17 13.28 17.78
CA LYS A 313 25.94 12.17 18.34
C LYS A 313 25.20 10.85 18.08
N ASP A 314 25.93 9.81 17.66
CA ASP A 314 25.41 8.46 17.38
C ASP A 314 24.30 8.42 16.29
N PHE A 315 24.18 9.49 15.50
CA PHE A 315 23.23 9.62 14.40
C PHE A 315 23.94 10.21 13.19
N THR A 316 24.56 9.33 12.40
CA THR A 316 25.26 9.69 11.16
C THR A 316 24.47 9.23 9.94
N CYS A 317 24.51 10.06 8.90
CA CYS A 317 23.88 9.80 7.61
C CYS A 317 24.96 9.53 6.57
N THR A 318 24.81 8.47 5.77
CA THR A 318 25.72 8.16 4.66
C THR A 318 24.94 8.14 3.36
N THR A 319 25.46 8.79 2.31
CA THR A 319 24.86 8.73 0.97
C THR A 319 25.52 7.62 0.15
N LEU A 320 24.70 6.73 -0.41
CA LEU A 320 25.11 5.63 -1.28
C LEU A 320 24.60 5.93 -2.69
N SER A 321 25.46 5.73 -3.70
CA SER A 321 25.11 5.97 -5.10
C SER A 321 24.31 4.80 -5.68
N LEU A 322 23.29 5.11 -6.47
CA LEU A 322 22.50 4.15 -7.24
C LEU A 322 22.89 4.14 -8.73
N LEU A 323 24.13 4.53 -9.05
CA LEU A 323 24.57 4.64 -10.44
C LEU A 323 25.32 3.38 -10.89
N PHE A 324 25.08 2.96 -12.13
CA PHE A 324 25.80 1.87 -12.76
C PHE A 324 26.21 2.22 -14.20
N PRO A 325 27.37 1.72 -14.68
CA PRO A 325 27.87 2.04 -16.00
C PRO A 325 27.04 1.36 -17.10
N VAL A 326 26.53 2.14 -18.05
CA VAL A 326 25.65 1.68 -19.14
C VAL A 326 26.38 0.72 -20.08
N ALA A 327 27.67 0.93 -20.30
CA ALA A 327 28.50 0.11 -21.18
C ALA A 327 28.61 -1.36 -20.72
N GLU A 328 28.44 -1.61 -19.43
CA GLU A 328 28.59 -2.95 -18.84
C GLU A 328 27.28 -3.75 -18.82
N GLY A 329 26.17 -3.14 -19.24
CA GLY A 329 24.86 -3.78 -19.34
C GLY A 329 24.39 -4.41 -18.03
N ARG A 330 23.76 -5.58 -18.13
CA ARG A 330 23.28 -6.38 -16.99
C ARG A 330 24.38 -6.70 -15.98
N ALA A 331 25.60 -6.99 -16.43
CA ALA A 331 26.70 -7.29 -15.54
C ALA A 331 27.11 -6.07 -14.68
N GLY A 332 27.03 -4.87 -15.27
CA GLY A 332 27.21 -3.60 -14.54
C GLY A 332 26.15 -3.40 -13.46
N LEU A 333 24.88 -3.65 -13.78
CA LEU A 333 23.78 -3.55 -12.83
C LEU A 333 23.96 -4.52 -11.64
N ILE A 334 24.30 -5.78 -11.89
CA ILE A 334 24.54 -6.78 -10.84
C ILE A 334 25.68 -6.33 -9.92
N ARG A 335 26.83 -5.94 -10.49
CA ARG A 335 27.98 -5.48 -9.70
C ARG A 335 27.65 -4.24 -8.88
N ALA A 336 26.90 -3.30 -9.44
CA ALA A 336 26.49 -2.09 -8.74
C ALA A 336 25.54 -2.41 -7.57
N LEU A 337 24.62 -3.37 -7.73
CA LEU A 337 23.75 -3.86 -6.66
C LEU A 337 24.55 -4.55 -5.55
N GLU A 338 25.48 -5.46 -5.89
CA GLU A 338 26.35 -6.14 -4.92
C GLU A 338 27.20 -5.12 -4.15
N ALA A 339 27.80 -4.16 -4.85
CA ALA A 339 28.58 -3.08 -4.24
C ALA A 339 27.72 -2.19 -3.33
N LEU A 340 26.48 -1.91 -3.71
CA LEU A 340 25.53 -1.15 -2.90
C LEU A 340 25.16 -1.91 -1.61
N GLU A 341 24.89 -3.21 -1.71
CA GLU A 341 24.60 -4.07 -0.55
C GLU A 341 25.79 -4.11 0.43
N GLU A 342 27.01 -4.28 -0.09
CA GLU A 342 28.23 -4.28 0.72
C GLU A 342 28.51 -2.91 1.36
N ALA A 343 28.37 -1.83 0.59
CA ALA A 343 28.53 -0.47 1.09
C ALA A 343 27.53 -0.16 2.20
N ALA A 344 26.27 -0.59 2.06
CA ALA A 344 25.25 -0.43 3.10
C ALA A 344 25.65 -1.13 4.40
N VAL A 345 26.14 -2.37 4.32
CA VAL A 345 26.62 -3.10 5.50
C VAL A 345 27.80 -2.38 6.16
N LYS A 346 28.78 -1.96 5.35
CA LYS A 346 29.98 -1.25 5.83
C LYS A 346 29.61 0.06 6.52
N SER A 347 28.74 0.87 5.93
CA SER A 347 28.32 2.14 6.52
C SER A 347 27.61 1.95 7.86
N ILE A 348 26.80 0.90 8.01
CA ILE A 348 26.15 0.59 9.30
C ILE A 348 27.17 0.18 10.37
N ASP A 349 28.21 -0.55 9.98
CA ASP A 349 29.31 -0.94 10.88
C ASP A 349 30.18 0.25 11.29
N GLU A 350 30.33 1.23 10.40
CA GLU A 350 30.96 2.53 10.69
C GLU A 350 30.05 3.46 11.54
N GLY A 351 28.82 3.04 11.84
CA GLY A 351 27.90 3.72 12.75
C GLY A 351 26.77 4.50 12.09
N ALA A 352 26.60 4.42 10.76
CA ALA A 352 25.49 5.05 10.06
C ALA A 352 24.14 4.62 10.63
N ALA A 353 23.32 5.59 11.02
CA ALA A 353 21.94 5.40 11.47
C ALA A 353 20.94 5.60 10.33
N ILE A 354 21.34 6.30 9.25
CA ILE A 354 20.54 6.51 8.05
C ILE A 354 21.42 6.29 6.82
N LEU A 355 20.88 5.51 5.87
CA LEU A 355 21.46 5.34 4.54
C LEU A 355 20.56 6.06 3.53
N ILE A 356 21.12 7.07 2.85
CA ILE A 356 20.46 7.81 1.78
C ILE A 356 20.92 7.21 0.46
N MET A 357 20.08 6.43 -0.21
CA MET A 357 20.36 5.90 -1.53
C MET A 357 19.91 6.91 -2.57
N SER A 358 20.82 7.35 -3.44
CA SER A 358 20.57 8.45 -4.38
C SER A 358 20.89 8.08 -5.82
N ASP A 359 19.95 8.33 -6.72
CA ASP A 359 20.17 8.27 -8.18
C ASP A 359 20.57 9.63 -8.79
N ARG A 360 20.89 10.65 -7.96
CA ARG A 360 21.48 11.89 -8.47
C ARG A 360 22.87 11.61 -9.08
N GLY A 361 23.15 12.28 -10.20
CA GLY A 361 24.43 12.16 -10.92
C GLY A 361 24.36 11.29 -12.18
N VAL A 362 23.18 10.81 -12.56
CA VAL A 362 22.93 10.20 -13.88
C VAL A 362 23.47 11.10 -15.00
N ASN A 363 24.22 10.51 -15.92
CA ASN A 363 24.84 11.19 -17.05
C ASN A 363 24.96 10.24 -18.25
N HIS A 364 25.68 10.61 -19.30
CA HIS A 364 25.80 9.80 -20.51
C HIS A 364 26.44 8.41 -20.27
N GLU A 365 27.29 8.27 -19.25
CA GLU A 365 28.01 7.02 -18.95
C GLU A 365 27.29 6.17 -17.91
N TYR A 366 26.55 6.80 -16.99
CA TYR A 366 25.93 6.15 -15.85
C TYR A 366 24.40 6.26 -15.88
N ALA A 367 23.74 5.11 -15.76
CA ALA A 367 22.30 5.00 -15.55
C ALA A 367 21.98 4.75 -14.07
N ALA A 368 20.73 4.97 -13.68
CA ALA A 368 20.24 4.70 -12.33
C ALA A 368 19.74 3.26 -12.19
N ILE A 369 20.14 2.57 -11.12
CA ILE A 369 19.50 1.35 -10.66
C ILE A 369 18.03 1.69 -10.35
N PRO A 370 17.06 0.90 -10.84
CA PRO A 370 15.65 1.10 -10.49
C PRO A 370 15.48 1.21 -8.97
N SER A 371 14.90 2.31 -8.52
CA SER A 371 14.80 2.70 -7.11
C SER A 371 14.15 1.62 -6.24
N LEU A 372 13.10 0.98 -6.77
CA LEU A 372 12.41 -0.12 -6.11
C LEU A 372 13.31 -1.35 -5.91
N LEU A 373 14.11 -1.67 -6.92
CA LEU A 373 15.07 -2.79 -6.88
C LEU A 373 16.17 -2.52 -5.85
N ALA A 374 16.74 -1.31 -5.86
CA ALA A 374 17.79 -0.89 -4.93
C ALA A 374 17.31 -0.96 -3.47
N VAL A 375 16.13 -0.38 -3.17
CA VAL A 375 15.55 -0.41 -1.82
C VAL A 375 15.33 -1.84 -1.35
N SER A 376 14.71 -2.67 -2.17
CA SER A 376 14.36 -4.03 -1.76
C SER A 376 15.60 -4.91 -1.59
N ALA A 377 16.55 -4.86 -2.52
CA ALA A 377 17.82 -5.59 -2.42
C ALA A 377 18.56 -5.25 -1.12
N VAL A 378 18.78 -3.96 -0.86
CA VAL A 378 19.45 -3.51 0.38
C VAL A 378 18.64 -3.89 1.62
N HIS A 379 17.32 -3.69 1.62
CA HIS A 379 16.46 -4.05 2.75
C HIS A 379 16.60 -5.53 3.13
N HIS A 380 16.45 -6.43 2.16
CA HIS A 380 16.54 -7.87 2.39
C HIS A 380 17.96 -8.34 2.66
N HIS A 381 18.97 -7.75 2.03
CA HIS A 381 20.37 -8.04 2.36
C HIS A 381 20.68 -7.69 3.81
N LEU A 382 20.24 -6.52 4.28
CA LEU A 382 20.42 -6.12 5.67
C LEU A 382 19.64 -7.00 6.65
N ILE A 383 18.48 -7.54 6.27
CA ILE A 383 17.76 -8.56 7.06
C ILE A 383 18.60 -9.83 7.17
N ARG A 384 19.11 -10.36 6.05
CA ARG A 384 19.96 -11.56 6.02
C ARG A 384 21.22 -11.39 6.88
N LYS A 385 21.81 -10.19 6.88
CA LYS A 385 22.97 -9.84 7.72
C LYS A 385 22.59 -9.46 9.17
N LYS A 386 21.30 -9.49 9.53
CA LYS A 386 20.76 -9.13 10.86
C LYS A 386 21.10 -7.70 11.29
N LYS A 387 21.14 -6.75 10.34
CA LYS A 387 21.51 -5.34 10.54
C LYS A 387 20.42 -4.35 10.16
N ARG A 388 19.28 -4.78 9.58
CA ARG A 388 18.23 -3.86 9.09
C ARG A 388 17.65 -2.93 10.16
N HIS A 389 17.53 -3.39 11.40
CA HIS A 389 17.05 -2.59 12.55
C HIS A 389 18.05 -1.50 13.01
N LEU A 390 19.29 -1.54 12.52
CA LEU A 390 20.32 -0.56 12.90
C LEU A 390 20.32 0.69 12.02
N ALA A 391 19.54 0.75 10.93
CA ALA A 391 19.50 1.92 10.08
C ALA A 391 18.16 2.14 9.39
N GLY A 392 17.79 3.42 9.21
CA GLY A 392 16.73 3.83 8.30
C GLY A 392 17.22 3.88 6.85
N LEU A 393 16.37 3.48 5.91
CA LEU A 393 16.66 3.58 4.47
C LEU A 393 15.88 4.75 3.89
N ILE A 394 16.56 5.72 3.30
CA ILE A 394 15.93 6.83 2.59
C ILE A 394 16.30 6.72 1.11
N ILE A 395 15.32 6.86 0.24
CA ILE A 395 15.51 6.84 -1.21
C ILE A 395 15.34 8.26 -1.76
N GLU A 396 16.39 8.81 -2.35
CA GLU A 396 16.37 10.04 -3.14
C GLU A 396 16.34 9.62 -4.61
N THR A 397 15.18 9.78 -5.26
CA THR A 397 14.97 9.21 -6.60
C THR A 397 14.24 10.12 -7.57
N GLY A 398 14.67 10.06 -8.83
CA GLY A 398 13.98 10.64 -9.96
C GLY A 398 12.80 9.83 -10.48
N GLU A 399 12.62 8.54 -10.11
CA GLU A 399 11.52 7.71 -10.66
C GLU A 399 10.17 7.91 -9.96
N ALA A 400 10.18 8.23 -8.67
CA ALA A 400 8.97 8.30 -7.85
C ALA A 400 8.16 9.56 -8.17
N ARG A 401 6.91 9.36 -8.62
CA ARG A 401 5.97 10.43 -8.98
C ARG A 401 4.53 10.10 -8.66
N GLU A 402 4.18 8.81 -8.66
CA GLU A 402 2.83 8.34 -8.33
C GLU A 402 2.72 7.89 -6.87
N VAL A 403 1.48 7.89 -6.36
CA VAL A 403 1.16 7.32 -5.06
C VAL A 403 1.60 5.85 -4.97
N MET A 404 1.40 5.09 -6.05
CA MET A 404 1.80 3.68 -6.14
C MET A 404 3.32 3.51 -6.00
N HIS A 405 4.13 4.39 -6.61
CA HIS A 405 5.59 4.30 -6.51
C HIS A 405 6.03 4.47 -5.05
N CYS A 406 5.48 5.48 -4.37
CA CYS A 406 5.77 5.72 -2.96
C CYS A 406 5.33 4.56 -2.06
N ALA A 407 4.13 4.03 -2.29
CA ALA A 407 3.60 2.90 -1.51
C ALA A 407 4.41 1.61 -1.74
N ALA A 408 4.90 1.36 -2.95
CA ALA A 408 5.78 0.23 -3.23
C ALA A 408 7.12 0.40 -2.52
N LEU A 409 7.80 1.55 -2.68
CA LEU A 409 9.08 1.83 -2.01
C LEU A 409 8.99 1.60 -0.49
N ILE A 410 7.93 2.09 0.16
CA ILE A 410 7.71 1.88 1.60
C ILE A 410 7.44 0.40 1.89
N GLY A 411 6.56 -0.24 1.12
CA GLY A 411 6.19 -1.65 1.28
C GLY A 411 7.37 -2.60 1.15
N PHE A 412 8.41 -2.23 0.41
CA PHE A 412 9.67 -2.98 0.25
C PHE A 412 10.83 -2.49 1.14
N GLY A 413 10.57 -1.55 2.06
CA GLY A 413 11.48 -1.26 3.17
C GLY A 413 12.07 0.16 3.21
N ALA A 414 11.64 1.09 2.35
CA ALA A 414 12.01 2.49 2.49
C ALA A 414 11.36 3.10 3.75
N SER A 415 12.16 3.82 4.53
CA SER A 415 11.72 4.59 5.69
C SER A 415 11.37 6.05 5.33
N GLY A 416 11.95 6.58 4.25
CA GLY A 416 11.67 7.91 3.73
C GLY A 416 11.95 8.00 2.22
N ILE A 417 11.28 8.91 1.52
CA ILE A 417 11.32 9.06 0.07
C ILE A 417 11.44 10.54 -0.25
N ASN A 418 12.45 10.90 -1.02
CA ASN A 418 12.59 12.21 -1.66
C ASN A 418 12.38 12.04 -3.18
N PRO A 419 11.21 12.40 -3.71
CA PRO A 419 10.92 12.38 -5.15
C PRO A 419 11.40 13.69 -5.82
N TYR A 420 12.70 13.97 -5.81
CA TYR A 420 13.21 15.29 -6.24
C TYR A 420 12.77 15.71 -7.64
N LEU A 421 12.74 14.77 -8.59
CA LEU A 421 12.40 15.10 -9.98
C LEU A 421 10.93 15.47 -10.14
N ALA A 422 10.05 14.94 -9.28
CA ALA A 422 8.66 15.36 -9.22
C ALA A 422 8.53 16.81 -8.69
N TYR A 423 9.34 17.21 -7.69
CA TYR A 423 9.36 18.60 -7.21
C TYR A 423 9.87 19.58 -8.28
N GLU A 424 10.92 19.21 -9.00
CA GLU A 424 11.41 20.00 -10.12
C GLU A 424 10.34 20.11 -11.23
N CYS A 425 9.56 19.05 -11.47
CA CYS A 425 8.42 19.09 -12.38
C CYS A 425 7.33 20.08 -11.93
N VAL A 426 7.00 20.13 -10.65
CA VAL A 426 6.04 21.11 -10.10
C VAL A 426 6.55 22.54 -10.29
N CYS A 427 7.85 22.77 -10.06
CA CYS A 427 8.49 24.06 -10.28
C CYS A 427 8.44 24.48 -11.77
N ASP A 428 8.71 23.54 -12.69
CA ASP A 428 8.61 23.78 -14.14
C ASP A 428 7.16 24.07 -14.58
N LEU A 429 6.17 23.34 -14.05
CA LEU A 429 4.74 23.61 -14.29
C LEU A 429 4.35 25.03 -13.86
N LYS A 430 4.88 25.52 -12.74
CA LYS A 430 4.65 26.90 -12.28
C LYS A 430 5.35 27.91 -13.20
N ALA A 431 6.61 27.66 -13.56
CA ALA A 431 7.39 28.54 -14.43
C ALA A 431 6.75 28.72 -15.81
N ASN A 432 6.13 27.65 -16.34
CA ASN A 432 5.43 27.65 -17.63
C ASN A 432 3.95 28.09 -17.54
N GLY A 433 3.48 28.52 -16.36
CA GLY A 433 2.14 29.09 -16.18
C GLY A 433 0.98 28.07 -16.22
N HIS A 434 1.26 26.79 -15.97
CA HIS A 434 0.23 25.75 -15.91
C HIS A 434 -0.49 25.67 -14.56
N LEU A 435 0.12 26.20 -13.50
CA LEU A 435 -0.49 26.31 -12.17
C LEU A 435 -1.15 27.68 -11.96
N PRO A 436 -2.18 27.79 -11.10
CA PRO A 436 -2.83 29.06 -10.79
C PRO A 436 -1.84 30.17 -10.44
N ALA A 437 -2.07 31.40 -10.94
CA ALA A 437 -1.13 32.50 -10.83
C ALA A 437 -0.85 32.90 -9.36
N ASP A 438 -1.89 32.84 -8.53
CA ASP A 438 -1.91 33.14 -7.10
C ASP A 438 -1.28 32.06 -6.21
N MET A 439 -1.10 30.84 -6.72
CA MET A 439 -0.47 29.75 -5.98
C MET A 439 1.05 29.87 -5.98
N SER A 440 1.71 29.85 -4.82
CA SER A 440 3.17 29.84 -4.74
C SER A 440 3.75 28.45 -5.08
N VAL A 441 5.05 28.37 -5.42
CA VAL A 441 5.73 27.09 -5.71
C VAL A 441 5.72 26.20 -4.48
N GLU A 442 5.94 26.79 -3.31
CA GLU A 442 5.98 26.13 -2.02
C GLU A 442 4.63 25.49 -1.70
N GLN A 443 3.53 26.23 -1.92
CA GLN A 443 2.17 25.70 -1.76
C GLN A 443 1.90 24.53 -2.71
N ALA A 444 2.36 24.62 -3.97
CA ALA A 444 2.18 23.55 -4.94
C ALA A 444 2.94 22.27 -4.55
N ILE A 445 4.16 22.40 -4.01
CA ILE A 445 4.93 21.26 -3.48
C ILE A 445 4.23 20.67 -2.24
N GLU A 446 3.75 21.49 -1.30
CA GLU A 446 2.99 21.02 -0.14
C GLU A 446 1.70 20.28 -0.52
N ASN A 447 1.00 20.77 -1.55
CA ASN A 447 -0.17 20.12 -2.12
C ASN A 447 0.18 18.76 -2.70
N PHE A 448 1.25 18.67 -3.50
CA PHE A 448 1.75 17.41 -4.03
C PHE A 448 2.07 16.41 -2.91
N ILE A 449 2.82 16.83 -1.88
CA ILE A 449 3.13 16.00 -0.70
C ILE A 449 1.84 15.54 -0.01
N THR A 450 0.87 16.44 0.14
CA THR A 450 -0.44 16.14 0.76
C THR A 450 -1.24 15.12 -0.06
N ALA A 451 -1.21 15.22 -1.39
CA ALA A 451 -1.85 14.27 -2.29
C ALA A 451 -1.24 12.86 -2.13
N ILE A 452 0.09 12.76 -2.10
CA ILE A 452 0.80 11.49 -1.87
C ILE A 452 0.47 10.92 -0.49
N LYS A 453 0.46 11.75 0.57
CA LYS A 453 0.10 11.32 1.94
C LYS A 453 -1.31 10.72 1.98
N LYS A 454 -2.31 11.39 1.41
CA LYS A 454 -3.69 10.89 1.33
C LYS A 454 -3.75 9.59 0.52
N GLY A 455 -3.03 9.52 -0.59
CA GLY A 455 -2.99 8.34 -1.43
C GLY A 455 -2.34 7.12 -0.75
N VAL A 456 -1.25 7.32 0.01
CA VAL A 456 -0.60 6.24 0.78
C VAL A 456 -1.55 5.72 1.86
N LEU A 457 -2.23 6.62 2.58
CA LEU A 457 -3.28 6.22 3.54
C LEU A 457 -4.37 5.40 2.84
N LYS A 458 -4.83 5.83 1.67
CA LYS A 458 -5.81 5.07 0.88
C LYS A 458 -5.31 3.66 0.51
N ILE A 459 -4.05 3.52 0.10
CA ILE A 459 -3.50 2.19 -0.26
C ILE A 459 -3.42 1.30 0.98
N MET A 460 -2.92 1.80 2.10
CA MET A 460 -2.86 1.06 3.36
C MET A 460 -4.27 0.61 3.81
N SER A 461 -5.26 1.49 3.68
CA SER A 461 -6.62 1.22 4.14
C SER A 461 -7.31 0.12 3.34
N LYS A 462 -6.90 -0.16 2.09
CA LYS A 462 -7.40 -1.29 1.28
C LYS A 462 -7.16 -2.65 1.92
N MET A 463 -6.09 -2.80 2.71
CA MET A 463 -5.79 -4.00 3.47
C MET A 463 -6.24 -3.89 4.95
N GLY A 464 -6.86 -2.77 5.32
CA GLY A 464 -7.23 -2.50 6.72
C GLY A 464 -6.04 -2.16 7.61
N ILE A 465 -4.92 -1.69 7.03
CA ILE A 465 -3.73 -1.28 7.79
C ILE A 465 -3.85 0.19 8.18
N SER A 466 -3.69 0.48 9.46
CA SER A 466 -3.86 1.82 10.04
C SER A 466 -2.53 2.57 10.15
N THR A 467 -1.39 1.88 10.35
CA THR A 467 -0.11 2.55 10.62
C THR A 467 0.97 2.23 9.59
N LEU A 468 1.73 3.25 9.20
CA LEU A 468 2.81 3.11 8.23
C LEU A 468 3.93 2.17 8.73
N ARG A 469 4.15 2.13 10.04
CA ARG A 469 5.15 1.28 10.69
C ARG A 469 4.89 -0.21 10.43
N SER A 470 3.63 -0.63 10.46
CA SER A 470 3.21 -2.01 10.11
C SER A 470 3.23 -2.25 8.61
N TYR A 471 2.99 -1.23 7.78
CA TYR A 471 2.99 -1.35 6.33
C TYR A 471 4.41 -1.44 5.73
N ARG A 472 5.39 -0.79 6.36
CA ARG A 472 6.79 -0.77 5.93
C ARG A 472 7.40 -2.17 5.95
N GLY A 473 7.83 -2.66 4.78
CA GLY A 473 8.41 -4.00 4.65
C GLY A 473 7.39 -5.16 4.65
N ALA A 474 6.08 -4.87 4.71
CA ALA A 474 5.04 -5.90 4.72
C ALA A 474 4.75 -6.50 3.34
N GLN A 475 5.28 -5.92 2.25
CA GLN A 475 5.13 -6.42 0.88
C GLN A 475 3.67 -6.72 0.49
N ILE A 476 2.75 -5.75 0.66
CA ILE A 476 1.32 -5.90 0.30
C ILE A 476 1.11 -5.76 -1.22
N PHE A 477 1.84 -6.57 -1.99
CA PHE A 477 1.89 -6.54 -3.45
C PHE A 477 1.96 -7.96 -4.02
N GLU A 478 1.40 -8.11 -5.21
CA GLU A 478 1.57 -9.30 -6.05
C GLU A 478 2.35 -8.92 -7.31
N ALA A 479 3.37 -9.70 -7.66
CA ALA A 479 4.17 -9.50 -8.86
C ALA A 479 3.57 -10.26 -10.04
N VAL A 480 3.27 -9.58 -11.14
CA VAL A 480 2.75 -10.18 -12.36
C VAL A 480 3.76 -10.02 -13.49
N GLY A 481 4.30 -11.13 -13.99
CA GLY A 481 5.27 -11.14 -15.08
C GLY A 481 6.73 -11.01 -14.64
N LEU A 482 7.09 -11.47 -13.43
CA LEU A 482 8.46 -11.50 -12.93
C LEU A 482 8.89 -12.94 -12.61
N LYS A 483 10.12 -13.34 -12.95
CA LYS A 483 10.65 -14.70 -12.69
C LYS A 483 10.77 -14.96 -11.19
N SER A 484 10.40 -16.15 -10.71
CA SER A 484 10.51 -16.50 -9.29
C SER A 484 11.93 -16.38 -8.76
N ALA A 485 12.96 -16.78 -9.53
CA ALA A 485 14.36 -16.62 -9.12
C ALA A 485 14.77 -15.15 -8.88
N PHE A 486 14.18 -14.20 -9.62
CA PHE A 486 14.41 -12.77 -9.41
C PHE A 486 13.67 -12.27 -8.16
N ILE A 487 12.43 -12.71 -7.97
CA ILE A 487 11.65 -12.42 -6.77
C ILE A 487 12.35 -12.97 -5.52
N ASP A 488 12.79 -14.23 -5.51
CA ASP A 488 13.45 -14.83 -4.34
C ASP A 488 14.75 -14.11 -3.96
N ALA A 489 15.48 -13.58 -4.94
CA ALA A 489 16.72 -12.84 -4.70
C ALA A 489 16.46 -11.43 -4.16
N CYS A 490 15.55 -10.68 -4.81
CA CYS A 490 15.39 -9.24 -4.61
C CYS A 490 14.14 -8.86 -3.81
N PHE A 491 13.05 -9.61 -3.94
CA PHE A 491 11.72 -9.36 -3.35
C PHE A 491 11.15 -10.62 -2.64
N PRO A 492 11.93 -11.29 -1.76
CA PRO A 492 11.57 -12.60 -1.23
C PRO A 492 10.20 -12.59 -0.56
N GLN A 493 9.44 -13.66 -0.75
CA GLN A 493 8.06 -13.88 -0.24
C GLN A 493 6.95 -13.10 -0.97
N THR A 494 7.26 -12.33 -2.01
CA THR A 494 6.23 -11.74 -2.87
C THR A 494 5.65 -12.82 -3.81
N PRO A 495 4.32 -12.99 -3.88
CA PRO A 495 3.73 -13.96 -4.81
C PRO A 495 3.93 -13.51 -6.26
N SER A 496 4.35 -14.45 -7.12
CA SER A 496 4.39 -14.25 -8.57
C SER A 496 3.88 -15.48 -9.32
N PRO A 497 2.56 -15.60 -9.54
CA PRO A 497 1.96 -16.79 -10.16
C PRO A 497 2.22 -16.89 -11.66
N ILE A 498 2.52 -15.76 -12.30
CA ILE A 498 2.84 -15.67 -13.74
C ILE A 498 4.25 -15.11 -13.86
N GLU A 499 5.17 -15.97 -14.26
CA GLU A 499 6.57 -15.59 -14.49
C GLU A 499 6.74 -14.82 -15.80
N GLY A 500 7.85 -14.10 -15.94
CA GLY A 500 8.10 -13.25 -17.11
C GLY A 500 9.51 -12.69 -17.15
N ALA A 501 9.66 -11.38 -16.93
CA ALA A 501 10.93 -10.67 -16.92
C ALA A 501 11.79 -11.03 -15.68
N GLY A 502 13.11 -11.02 -15.84
CA GLY A 502 14.07 -11.09 -14.75
C GLY A 502 15.00 -9.88 -14.78
N LEU A 503 16.13 -9.98 -14.08
CA LEU A 503 17.08 -8.88 -13.96
C LEU A 503 17.68 -8.42 -15.31
N GLU A 504 17.80 -9.32 -16.29
CA GLU A 504 18.29 -8.97 -17.64
C GLU A 504 17.34 -8.01 -18.34
N GLU A 505 16.07 -8.39 -18.39
CA GLU A 505 15.04 -7.63 -19.07
C GLU A 505 14.85 -6.25 -18.39
N ILE A 506 14.86 -6.20 -17.06
CA ILE A 506 14.78 -4.93 -16.30
C ILE A 506 16.01 -4.03 -16.53
N ALA A 507 17.21 -4.62 -16.61
CA ALA A 507 18.42 -3.87 -16.94
C ALA A 507 18.33 -3.28 -18.35
N GLN A 508 17.88 -4.07 -19.32
CA GLN A 508 17.73 -3.67 -20.70
C GLN A 508 16.71 -2.53 -20.86
N GLU A 509 15.52 -2.64 -20.24
CA GLU A 509 14.51 -1.57 -20.24
C GLU A 509 15.08 -0.25 -19.70
N THR A 510 15.90 -0.31 -18.64
CA THR A 510 16.55 0.85 -18.04
C THR A 510 17.57 1.48 -19.00
N ILE A 511 18.38 0.65 -19.63
CA ILE A 511 19.41 1.08 -20.59
C ILE A 511 18.77 1.67 -21.84
N ASP A 512 17.67 1.09 -22.33
CA ASP A 512 17.00 1.56 -23.53
C ASP A 512 16.38 2.95 -23.32
N ARG A 513 15.73 3.19 -22.17
CA ARG A 513 15.27 4.54 -21.80
C ARG A 513 16.42 5.54 -21.69
N HIS A 514 17.53 5.12 -21.08
CA HIS A 514 18.72 5.95 -20.94
C HIS A 514 19.32 6.32 -22.30
N ARG A 515 19.54 5.34 -23.18
CA ARG A 515 20.05 5.56 -24.54
C ARG A 515 19.12 6.48 -25.35
N ALA A 516 17.81 6.26 -25.28
CA ALA A 516 16.82 7.09 -25.97
C ALA A 516 16.84 8.56 -25.49
N ALA A 517 17.25 8.82 -24.24
CA ALA A 517 17.37 10.17 -23.70
C ALA A 517 18.65 10.91 -24.17
N PHE A 518 19.72 10.17 -24.50
CA PHE A 518 21.00 10.71 -24.96
C PHE A 518 21.19 10.66 -26.48
N ASP A 519 20.30 10.00 -27.21
CA ASP A 519 20.34 9.99 -28.67
C ASP A 519 20.09 11.39 -29.25
N ALA A 520 21.06 11.90 -30.02
CA ALA A 520 21.00 13.20 -30.66
C ALA A 520 19.92 13.29 -31.76
N ALA A 521 19.46 12.16 -32.28
CA ALA A 521 18.36 12.08 -33.26
C ALA A 521 16.97 12.08 -32.61
N ALA A 522 16.87 11.87 -31.29
CA ALA A 522 15.60 11.85 -30.59
C ALA A 522 14.97 13.25 -30.53
N SER A 523 13.64 13.32 -30.69
CA SER A 523 12.90 14.59 -30.67
C SER A 523 13.20 15.42 -29.42
N CYS A 524 13.28 16.74 -29.54
CA CYS A 524 13.63 17.60 -28.39
C CYS A 524 12.59 17.55 -27.24
N GLY A 525 11.38 17.03 -27.47
CA GLY A 525 10.29 16.98 -26.49
C GLY A 525 10.13 15.64 -25.77
N LEU A 526 9.27 15.64 -24.74
CA LEU A 526 8.83 14.41 -24.05
C LEU A 526 7.82 13.61 -24.88
N ALA A 527 7.81 12.30 -24.64
CA ALA A 527 6.77 11.44 -25.19
C ALA A 527 5.39 11.85 -24.62
N SER A 528 4.37 11.73 -25.47
CA SER A 528 2.99 12.10 -25.11
C SER A 528 2.40 11.27 -23.96
N GLY A 529 2.82 10.01 -23.81
CA GLY A 529 2.15 9.03 -22.96
C GLY A 529 0.81 8.55 -23.55
N SER A 530 0.47 7.29 -23.29
CA SER A 530 -0.79 6.67 -23.73
C SER A 530 -1.17 5.52 -22.80
N THR A 531 -0.88 5.65 -21.51
CA THR A 531 -1.20 4.63 -20.51
C THR A 531 -2.64 4.79 -20.02
N PHE A 532 -3.10 6.04 -19.85
CA PHE A 532 -4.45 6.32 -19.34
C PHE A 532 -5.46 6.61 -20.46
N GLN A 533 -5.01 7.09 -21.62
CA GLN A 533 -5.86 7.40 -22.76
C GLN A 533 -5.23 6.94 -24.07
N TYR A 534 -6.06 6.34 -24.93
CA TYR A 534 -5.63 5.93 -26.27
C TYR A 534 -5.07 7.09 -27.09
N ARG A 535 -3.88 6.87 -27.66
CA ARG A 535 -3.30 7.71 -28.71
C ARG A 535 -2.82 6.86 -29.88
N LYS A 536 -2.90 7.43 -31.09
CA LYS A 536 -2.56 6.72 -32.34
C LYS A 536 -1.13 6.17 -32.39
N ASN A 537 -0.17 6.88 -31.81
CA ASN A 537 1.25 6.52 -31.78
C ASN A 537 1.70 6.19 -30.35
N GLY A 538 0.81 5.65 -29.53
CA GLY A 538 1.07 5.32 -28.14
C GLY A 538 1.06 3.82 -27.86
N GLU A 539 1.03 3.50 -26.57
CA GLU A 539 0.80 2.16 -26.06
C GLU A 539 -0.49 1.55 -26.64
N LYS A 540 -0.51 0.22 -26.76
CA LYS A 540 -1.67 -0.48 -27.29
C LYS A 540 -2.83 -0.45 -26.28
N HIS A 541 -4.04 -0.26 -26.80
CA HIS A 541 -5.28 -0.38 -26.03
C HIS A 541 -6.16 -1.47 -26.64
N LEU A 542 -6.75 -2.31 -25.80
CA LEU A 542 -7.68 -3.34 -26.25
C LEU A 542 -8.90 -2.73 -26.97
N PHE A 543 -9.38 -1.56 -26.53
CA PHE A 543 -10.51 -0.86 -27.13
C PHE A 543 -10.08 0.35 -27.94
N GLY A 544 -9.51 0.12 -29.12
CA GLY A 544 -9.21 1.18 -30.09
C GLY A 544 -10.45 1.75 -30.80
N PRO A 545 -10.37 2.97 -31.39
CA PRO A 545 -11.48 3.59 -32.12
C PRO A 545 -12.02 2.73 -33.26
N GLU A 546 -11.14 2.02 -33.97
CA GLU A 546 -11.52 1.11 -35.07
C GLU A 546 -12.40 -0.03 -34.58
N ALA A 547 -12.05 -0.64 -33.44
CA ALA A 547 -12.82 -1.72 -32.84
C ALA A 547 -14.20 -1.22 -32.36
N ILE A 548 -14.25 -0.03 -31.75
CA ILE A 548 -15.51 0.58 -31.27
C ILE A 548 -16.44 0.88 -32.45
N VAL A 549 -15.93 1.50 -33.52
CA VAL A 549 -16.73 1.82 -34.72
C VAL A 549 -17.23 0.54 -35.39
N ALA A 550 -16.39 -0.49 -35.51
CA ALA A 550 -16.78 -1.78 -36.07
C ALA A 550 -17.90 -2.45 -35.26
N LEU A 551 -17.80 -2.44 -33.92
CA LEU A 551 -18.84 -2.98 -33.04
C LEU A 551 -20.15 -2.21 -33.17
N GLN A 552 -20.10 -0.87 -33.13
CA GLN A 552 -21.29 -0.02 -33.26
C GLN A 552 -21.98 -0.22 -34.61
N LYS A 553 -21.22 -0.35 -35.70
CA LYS A 553 -21.77 -0.65 -37.02
C LYS A 553 -22.47 -2.00 -37.02
N ALA A 554 -21.81 -3.05 -36.51
CA ALA A 554 -22.34 -4.40 -36.50
C ALA A 554 -23.67 -4.51 -35.75
N VAL A 555 -23.78 -3.91 -34.56
CA VAL A 555 -25.01 -3.99 -33.75
C VAL A 555 -26.14 -3.12 -34.31
N ARG A 556 -25.83 -2.01 -35.00
CA ARG A 556 -26.85 -1.15 -35.62
C ARG A 556 -27.39 -1.70 -36.93
N SER A 557 -26.56 -2.37 -37.73
CA SER A 557 -26.97 -2.95 -39.01
C SER A 557 -27.47 -4.39 -38.89
N GLY A 558 -27.25 -5.06 -37.75
CA GLY A 558 -27.58 -6.47 -37.56
C GLY A 558 -26.71 -7.40 -38.42
N ASP A 559 -25.52 -6.97 -38.83
CA ASP A 559 -24.65 -7.72 -39.75
C ASP A 559 -23.59 -8.53 -38.99
N TYR A 560 -23.68 -9.85 -39.08
CA TYR A 560 -22.73 -10.78 -38.46
C TYR A 560 -21.34 -10.70 -39.10
N ALA A 561 -21.23 -10.38 -40.40
CA ALA A 561 -19.94 -10.23 -41.05
C ALA A 561 -19.18 -9.03 -40.47
N SER A 562 -19.86 -7.91 -40.24
CA SER A 562 -19.33 -6.76 -39.52
C SER A 562 -18.93 -7.11 -38.07
N PHE A 563 -19.70 -7.95 -37.37
CA PHE A 563 -19.32 -8.43 -36.03
C PHE A 563 -18.04 -9.31 -36.09
N LYS A 564 -17.90 -10.14 -37.12
CA LYS A 564 -16.68 -10.93 -37.32
C LYS A 564 -15.46 -10.05 -37.59
N ALA A 565 -15.62 -8.96 -38.35
CA ALA A 565 -14.55 -7.97 -38.53
C ALA A 565 -14.11 -7.35 -37.18
N TYR A 566 -15.07 -6.92 -36.35
CA TYR A 566 -14.79 -6.47 -34.99
C TYR A 566 -14.04 -7.53 -34.15
N SER A 567 -14.56 -8.76 -34.11
CA SER A 567 -13.95 -9.85 -33.34
C SER A 567 -12.55 -10.21 -33.86
N GLY A 568 -12.31 -10.06 -35.16
CA GLY A 568 -11.01 -10.26 -35.79
C GLY A 568 -10.01 -9.20 -35.33
N ILE A 569 -10.41 -7.93 -35.22
CA ILE A 569 -9.56 -6.85 -34.70
C ILE A 569 -9.17 -7.12 -33.23
N ILE A 570 -10.13 -7.55 -32.40
CA ILE A 570 -9.90 -7.83 -30.98
C ILE A 570 -9.04 -9.08 -30.77
N ASN A 571 -9.26 -10.14 -31.55
CA ASN A 571 -8.57 -11.42 -31.40
C ASN A 571 -7.24 -11.50 -32.17
N ASP A 572 -6.88 -10.49 -32.94
CA ASP A 572 -5.58 -10.44 -33.61
C ASP A 572 -4.49 -10.18 -32.58
N ASN A 573 -3.90 -11.27 -32.07
CA ASN A 573 -2.82 -11.25 -31.08
C ASN A 573 -1.58 -10.49 -31.58
N ALA A 574 -1.31 -10.47 -32.89
CA ALA A 574 -0.18 -9.71 -33.42
C ALA A 574 -0.42 -8.19 -33.29
N ARG A 575 -1.70 -7.78 -33.34
CA ARG A 575 -2.10 -6.38 -33.16
C ARG A 575 -2.27 -6.03 -31.69
N ASN A 576 -2.94 -6.85 -30.86
CA ASN A 576 -3.47 -6.47 -29.55
C ASN A 576 -3.15 -7.46 -28.42
N LEU A 577 -1.88 -7.78 -28.20
CA LEU A 577 -1.45 -8.62 -27.06
C LEU A 577 -1.55 -7.87 -25.71
N CYS A 578 -2.77 -7.62 -25.25
CA CYS A 578 -3.00 -6.88 -24.00
C CYS A 578 -3.36 -7.77 -22.80
N THR A 579 -3.79 -9.01 -23.05
CA THR A 579 -4.36 -9.88 -22.00
C THR A 579 -3.67 -11.23 -21.94
N ILE A 580 -3.63 -11.85 -20.77
CA ILE A 580 -3.06 -13.21 -20.60
C ILE A 580 -3.79 -14.23 -21.47
N ARG A 581 -5.12 -14.09 -21.62
CA ARG A 581 -5.92 -15.02 -22.43
C ARG A 581 -5.50 -15.07 -23.90
N ALA A 582 -4.88 -14.01 -24.42
CA ALA A 582 -4.39 -13.94 -25.79
C ALA A 582 -3.16 -14.85 -26.02
N LEU A 583 -2.47 -15.28 -24.96
CA LEU A 583 -1.36 -16.25 -25.05
C LEU A 583 -1.85 -17.69 -25.23
N PHE A 584 -3.11 -17.98 -24.94
CA PHE A 584 -3.67 -19.32 -25.11
C PHE A 584 -4.19 -19.52 -26.54
N SER A 585 -4.06 -20.75 -27.03
CA SER A 585 -4.70 -21.20 -28.27
C SER A 585 -5.52 -22.46 -28.00
N PHE A 586 -6.62 -22.63 -28.74
CA PHE A 586 -7.42 -23.84 -28.65
C PHE A 586 -6.68 -25.00 -29.30
N LYS A 587 -6.58 -26.13 -28.60
CA LYS A 587 -6.08 -27.39 -29.18
C LYS A 587 -7.03 -27.81 -30.31
N LYS A 588 -6.47 -28.14 -31.48
CA LYS A 588 -7.27 -28.64 -32.61
C LYS A 588 -7.97 -29.95 -32.21
N GLY A 589 -9.29 -29.97 -32.31
CA GLY A 589 -10.13 -31.15 -32.10
C GLY A 589 -10.85 -31.56 -33.39
N SER A 590 -11.68 -32.60 -33.30
CA SER A 590 -12.58 -33.00 -34.40
C SER A 590 -13.74 -32.00 -34.48
N PRO A 591 -13.92 -31.29 -35.61
CA PRO A 591 -15.04 -30.38 -35.77
C PRO A 591 -16.36 -31.15 -35.83
N VAL A 592 -17.40 -30.57 -35.25
CA VAL A 592 -18.78 -31.06 -35.35
C VAL A 592 -19.61 -30.10 -36.23
N PRO A 593 -20.68 -30.58 -36.87
CA PRO A 593 -21.67 -29.72 -37.52
C PRO A 593 -22.22 -28.66 -36.55
N LEU A 594 -22.52 -27.46 -37.05
CA LEU A 594 -22.99 -26.35 -36.19
C LEU A 594 -24.36 -26.66 -35.58
N GLU A 595 -25.15 -27.51 -36.26
CA GLU A 595 -26.47 -27.98 -35.82
C GLU A 595 -26.40 -28.84 -34.55
N GLU A 596 -25.24 -29.43 -34.24
CA GLU A 596 -25.01 -30.20 -33.02
C GLU A 596 -24.63 -29.30 -31.82
N VAL A 597 -24.30 -28.03 -32.06
CA VAL A 597 -23.91 -27.08 -31.02
C VAL A 597 -25.15 -26.59 -30.27
N GLU A 598 -25.00 -26.33 -28.97
CA GLU A 598 -26.03 -25.73 -28.14
C GLU A 598 -26.62 -24.46 -28.81
N PRO A 599 -27.96 -24.32 -28.88
CA PRO A 599 -28.59 -23.19 -29.56
C PRO A 599 -28.33 -21.87 -28.83
N VAL A 600 -28.35 -20.77 -29.60
CA VAL A 600 -28.07 -19.40 -29.09
C VAL A 600 -28.97 -19.04 -27.91
N ASP A 601 -30.25 -19.42 -27.95
CA ASP A 601 -31.24 -19.15 -26.89
C ASP A 601 -30.91 -19.84 -25.56
N ALA A 602 -30.08 -20.89 -25.57
CA ALA A 602 -29.57 -21.53 -24.36
C ALA A 602 -28.25 -20.90 -23.90
N ILE A 603 -27.34 -20.58 -24.83
CA ILE A 603 -26.05 -19.94 -24.54
C ILE A 603 -26.27 -18.55 -23.91
N VAL A 604 -27.15 -17.72 -24.47
CA VAL A 604 -27.36 -16.33 -24.05
C VAL A 604 -27.83 -16.21 -22.60
N LYS A 605 -28.50 -17.24 -22.07
CA LYS A 605 -28.94 -17.30 -20.66
C LYS A 605 -27.78 -17.31 -19.67
N ARG A 606 -26.57 -17.67 -20.12
CA ARG A 606 -25.34 -17.64 -19.31
C ARG A 606 -24.73 -16.23 -19.25
N PHE A 607 -25.19 -15.30 -20.07
CA PHE A 607 -24.68 -13.94 -20.08
C PHE A 607 -25.37 -13.10 -19.02
N VAL A 608 -24.57 -12.28 -18.35
CA VAL A 608 -25.05 -11.33 -17.35
C VAL A 608 -24.51 -9.96 -17.70
N SER A 609 -25.37 -8.96 -17.75
CA SER A 609 -24.93 -7.57 -17.85
C SER A 609 -24.30 -7.19 -16.51
N SER A 610 -23.05 -6.74 -16.54
CA SER A 610 -22.31 -6.32 -15.35
C SER A 610 -23.07 -5.27 -14.54
N ALA A 611 -22.82 -5.26 -13.23
CA ALA A 611 -23.41 -4.31 -12.29
C ALA A 611 -22.91 -2.89 -12.60
N MET A 612 -23.80 -2.03 -13.10
CA MET A 612 -23.54 -0.61 -13.34
C MET A 612 -24.62 0.20 -12.64
N SER A 613 -24.19 1.07 -11.73
CA SER A 613 -25.11 1.79 -10.84
C SER A 613 -26.02 2.75 -11.60
N PHE A 614 -27.28 2.79 -11.20
CA PHE A 614 -28.11 3.97 -11.42
C PHE A 614 -27.41 5.18 -10.79
N GLY A 615 -27.15 6.23 -11.57
CA GLY A 615 -26.34 7.39 -11.16
C GLY A 615 -24.94 7.44 -11.80
N SER A 616 -24.29 6.31 -12.08
CA SER A 616 -23.06 6.29 -12.91
C SER A 616 -23.38 6.29 -14.40
N ILE A 617 -24.55 5.76 -14.76
CA ILE A 617 -25.09 5.75 -16.13
C ILE A 617 -26.51 6.33 -16.13
N SER A 618 -26.98 6.75 -17.30
CA SER A 618 -28.32 7.31 -17.45
C SER A 618 -29.41 6.27 -17.23
N LYS A 619 -30.62 6.75 -16.89
CA LYS A 619 -31.81 5.90 -16.72
C LYS A 619 -32.09 5.08 -17.98
N GLU A 620 -31.98 5.72 -19.14
CA GLU A 620 -32.23 5.12 -20.44
C GLU A 620 -31.26 3.97 -20.71
N ALA A 621 -29.96 4.18 -20.43
CA ALA A 621 -28.95 3.13 -20.58
C ALA A 621 -29.23 1.94 -19.64
N HIS A 622 -29.52 2.23 -18.37
CA HIS A 622 -29.79 1.22 -17.36
C HIS A 622 -31.04 0.38 -17.68
N GLU A 623 -32.16 1.04 -18.01
CA GLU A 623 -33.41 0.38 -18.40
C GLU A 623 -33.24 -0.40 -19.71
N THR A 624 -32.50 0.13 -20.69
CA THR A 624 -32.27 -0.55 -21.97
C THR A 624 -31.57 -1.89 -21.77
N MET A 625 -30.56 -1.95 -20.90
CA MET A 625 -29.87 -3.21 -20.59
C MET A 625 -30.80 -4.20 -19.89
N ALA A 626 -31.60 -3.76 -18.92
CA ALA A 626 -32.55 -4.63 -18.23
C ALA A 626 -33.60 -5.19 -19.19
N ILE A 627 -34.18 -4.34 -20.04
CA ILE A 627 -35.12 -4.74 -21.09
C ILE A 627 -34.48 -5.77 -22.03
N ALA A 628 -33.26 -5.51 -22.51
CA ALA A 628 -32.57 -6.40 -23.44
C ALA A 628 -32.31 -7.78 -22.82
N MET A 629 -31.75 -7.83 -21.61
CA MET A 629 -31.45 -9.10 -20.94
C MET A 629 -32.72 -9.87 -20.60
N ASN A 630 -33.78 -9.20 -20.15
CA ASN A 630 -35.07 -9.84 -19.87
C ASN A 630 -35.71 -10.43 -21.15
N ARG A 631 -35.63 -9.72 -22.28
CA ARG A 631 -36.11 -10.24 -23.59
C ARG A 631 -35.33 -11.48 -24.04
N LEU A 632 -34.03 -11.53 -23.75
CA LEU A 632 -33.17 -12.68 -24.05
C LEU A 632 -33.30 -13.81 -23.02
N GLY A 633 -34.07 -13.62 -21.95
CA GLY A 633 -34.18 -14.57 -20.83
C GLY A 633 -32.92 -14.65 -19.96
N ALA A 634 -31.98 -13.74 -20.17
CA ALA A 634 -30.71 -13.60 -19.46
C ALA A 634 -30.86 -12.65 -18.25
N GLU A 635 -29.75 -12.32 -17.59
CA GLU A 635 -29.78 -11.53 -16.35
C GLU A 635 -29.11 -10.16 -16.48
N SER A 636 -29.72 -9.13 -15.89
CA SER A 636 -29.09 -7.84 -15.65
C SER A 636 -28.97 -7.58 -14.15
N ASN A 637 -27.97 -6.78 -13.79
CA ASN A 637 -27.68 -6.41 -12.40
C ASN A 637 -27.97 -4.91 -12.17
N SER A 638 -28.66 -4.58 -11.07
CA SER A 638 -29.04 -3.21 -10.72
C SER A 638 -27.87 -2.27 -10.46
N GLY A 639 -26.71 -2.80 -10.07
CA GLY A 639 -25.64 -1.99 -9.50
C GLY A 639 -25.96 -1.48 -8.09
N GLU A 640 -25.09 -0.63 -7.57
CA GLU A 640 -25.07 -0.22 -6.16
C GLU A 640 -26.15 0.81 -5.78
N GLY A 641 -26.62 1.59 -6.74
CA GLY A 641 -27.50 2.76 -6.55
C GLY A 641 -28.98 2.44 -6.34
N GLY A 642 -29.36 1.17 -6.22
CA GLY A 642 -30.75 0.76 -6.08
C GLY A 642 -31.51 0.69 -7.40
N GLU A 643 -32.82 0.50 -7.30
CA GLU A 643 -33.72 0.41 -8.44
C GLU A 643 -35.10 0.99 -8.10
N ASP A 644 -35.70 1.69 -9.07
CA ASP A 644 -37.04 2.29 -8.93
C ASP A 644 -38.13 1.20 -8.88
N GLU A 645 -39.00 1.24 -7.86
CA GLU A 645 -40.11 0.29 -7.66
C GLU A 645 -41.08 0.24 -8.84
N ALA A 646 -41.21 1.34 -9.59
CA ALA A 646 -42.04 1.38 -10.79
C ALA A 646 -41.60 0.35 -11.85
N ARG A 647 -40.35 -0.12 -11.81
CA ARG A 647 -39.81 -1.12 -12.73
C ARG A 647 -40.20 -2.55 -12.39
N PHE A 648 -40.70 -2.80 -11.17
CA PHE A 648 -41.05 -4.15 -10.71
C PHE A 648 -42.30 -4.68 -11.41
N THR A 649 -43.18 -3.79 -11.83
CA THR A 649 -44.34 -4.14 -12.64
C THR A 649 -43.95 -4.12 -14.12
N PRO A 650 -44.18 -5.20 -14.89
CA PRO A 650 -43.97 -5.20 -16.33
C PRO A 650 -44.76 -4.07 -17.01
N ALA A 651 -44.18 -3.49 -18.05
CA ALA A 651 -44.90 -2.49 -18.85
C ALA A 651 -46.06 -3.13 -19.63
N ALA A 652 -46.95 -2.30 -20.19
CA ALA A 652 -48.14 -2.76 -20.90
C ALA A 652 -47.83 -3.64 -22.13
N ASP A 653 -46.61 -3.56 -22.67
CA ASP A 653 -46.09 -4.41 -23.74
C ASP A 653 -45.55 -5.77 -23.26
N GLY A 654 -45.67 -6.08 -21.96
CA GLY A 654 -45.19 -7.29 -21.32
C GLY A 654 -43.70 -7.29 -21.00
N VAL A 655 -42.97 -6.23 -21.34
CA VAL A 655 -41.52 -6.15 -21.16
C VAL A 655 -41.20 -5.63 -19.77
N SER A 656 -40.47 -6.43 -18.99
CA SER A 656 -40.01 -6.01 -17.66
C SER A 656 -38.76 -5.15 -17.76
N LYS A 657 -38.78 -4.02 -17.05
CA LYS A 657 -37.61 -3.16 -16.82
C LYS A 657 -36.84 -3.55 -15.56
N ASN A 658 -37.32 -4.55 -14.82
CA ASN A 658 -36.73 -4.99 -13.57
C ASN A 658 -35.40 -5.70 -13.80
N SER A 659 -34.34 -5.33 -13.09
CA SER A 659 -33.10 -6.12 -13.09
C SER A 659 -33.30 -7.40 -12.28
N ARG A 660 -32.91 -8.56 -12.83
CA ARG A 660 -33.06 -9.84 -12.11
C ARG A 660 -32.16 -9.94 -10.89
N VAL A 661 -30.96 -9.38 -10.97
CA VAL A 661 -29.98 -9.39 -9.88
C VAL A 661 -29.96 -8.01 -9.21
N LYS A 662 -30.06 -7.99 -7.88
CA LYS A 662 -29.99 -6.79 -7.05
C LYS A 662 -28.70 -6.80 -6.23
N GLN A 663 -27.92 -5.73 -6.31
CA GLN A 663 -26.64 -5.66 -5.61
C GLN A 663 -26.82 -5.09 -4.19
N VAL A 664 -26.14 -5.71 -3.22
CA VAL A 664 -26.01 -5.22 -1.84
C VAL A 664 -24.58 -4.74 -1.61
N ALA A 665 -24.34 -3.43 -1.74
CA ALA A 665 -23.03 -2.79 -1.60
C ALA A 665 -22.88 -2.03 -0.26
N SER A 666 -21.68 -1.54 0.05
CA SER A 666 -21.30 -1.00 1.36
C SER A 666 -22.28 0.04 1.94
N ALA A 667 -22.70 1.01 1.14
CA ALA A 667 -23.60 2.09 1.56
C ALA A 667 -25.09 1.70 1.58
N ARG A 668 -25.46 0.52 1.05
CA ARG A 668 -26.84 0.00 1.02
C ARG A 668 -27.86 0.97 0.40
N PHE A 669 -27.48 1.75 -0.62
CA PHE A 669 -28.27 2.88 -1.13
C PHE A 669 -29.72 2.56 -1.50
N GLY A 670 -29.98 1.41 -2.14
CA GLY A 670 -31.34 0.98 -2.50
C GLY A 670 -31.62 -0.46 -2.15
N VAL A 671 -31.21 -0.86 -0.94
CA VAL A 671 -31.53 -2.17 -0.36
C VAL A 671 -32.81 -2.02 0.44
N THR A 672 -33.94 -2.30 -0.20
CA THR A 672 -35.31 -2.14 0.34
C THR A 672 -36.18 -3.33 0.03
#